data_AF-A0A1Y1VKS9-F1
#
_entry.id   AF-A0A1Y1VKS9-F1
#
_cell.length_a   1.000
_cell.length_b   1.000
_cell.length_c   1.000
_cell.angle_alpha   90.00
_cell.angle_beta   90.00
_cell.angle_gamma   90.00
#
_symmetry.space_group_name_H-M   'P 1'
#
loop_
_entity.id
_entity.type
_entity.pdbx_description
1 polymer ?
#
loop_
_entity_poly.entity_id
_entity_poly.type
_entity_poly.pdbx_seq_one_letter_code
_entity_poly.pdbx_strand_id
1 'polypeptide(L)'
;MNGGAIYISYQEIFNNSKINILNNTFFNNHSKYFGGALYLDKIYDIFLNDSIFENNLAEISGSSLYSPNEAISKSNLYYINHKNNTTNMNESIYSTFPSNIILDNFDSFNYLNESKFHIGDYINLKFSLRDKYGNKIIEFLKYNNISLKVVVISNDKIKIKGNVCTFTQNTGICQLQYFQIFSESKVKLTLKFEIENNIYNIKSIDNLNITIYDCEENQIKILDGKHYKCEYPVCESWCMNNNKTKCVPSSTIINVNKLELNVCECRPGYIGYHCEDLLFENFNNIKIAINIITSLIIFIMIISLILILIKRNQPILSDTGWIKQLIILIGLIQYFSSKYFIINENWTQSYLSFLFKHSGIFLTYLIFWIYVSSAQDFGVGNRDYELKIAIKKSRSRSLFTPSYIMEGEKLISDDKSKELSFIRSELKTQKIYEKVRKNHFLYIKCLFYFPIIIFILISCVIYQNKARKIKGDSFYYVQGQNEKWYYESPLKSNDIVFNIIEFIISIILALKLKKISKYECIFKTIKYIYIVVIIIITIGPLIDVIGFYVLKNIIYQVLFNYITNLICYTSVYGFFFGKLILYLLLKKEKCCNIEAYFVYPTKSFCYEHWSYLCECEKSLTPLEINFKMKRFIEVYIQCSKIIEIYDGNIKLLNSSFGLNLNQDF
;
A
#
# COMPACT_ATOMS: atom_id res chain seq x y z
N MET A 1 -36.46 -46.13 -39.20
CA MET A 1 -35.51 -46.42 -40.29
C MET A 1 -34.17 -45.78 -39.94
N ASN A 2 -33.07 -46.40 -40.35
CA ASN A 2 -31.70 -45.91 -40.18
C ASN A 2 -31.18 -45.48 -41.55
N GLY A 3 -30.33 -44.45 -41.63
CA GLY A 3 -29.80 -43.93 -42.90
C GLY A 3 -30.89 -43.23 -43.72
N GLY A 4 -30.93 -41.90 -43.70
CA GLY A 4 -31.96 -41.18 -44.47
C GLY A 4 -31.74 -41.18 -45.98
N ALA A 5 -30.49 -41.35 -46.43
CA ALA A 5 -30.13 -41.49 -47.84
C ALA A 5 -29.58 -42.88 -48.15
N ILE A 6 -28.57 -43.31 -47.40
CA ILE A 6 -27.87 -44.57 -47.62
C ILE A 6 -27.81 -45.34 -46.31
N TYR A 7 -28.27 -46.58 -46.38
CA TYR A 7 -28.14 -47.57 -45.33
C TYR A 7 -27.28 -48.73 -45.84
N ILE A 8 -26.08 -48.85 -45.30
CA ILE A 8 -25.17 -49.95 -45.58
C ILE A 8 -25.18 -50.84 -44.33
N SER A 9 -25.97 -51.91 -44.38
CA SER A 9 -25.91 -53.01 -43.42
C SER A 9 -25.14 -54.18 -44.00
N TYR A 10 -24.43 -54.89 -43.13
CA TYR A 10 -23.76 -56.11 -43.50
C TYR A 10 -24.73 -57.26 -43.79
N GLN A 11 -24.42 -58.04 -44.82
CA GLN A 11 -24.72 -59.46 -44.92
C GLN A 11 -23.42 -60.19 -45.29
N GLU A 12 -23.22 -61.36 -44.70
CA GLU A 12 -22.02 -62.18 -44.78
C GLU A 12 -21.47 -62.27 -46.21
N ILE A 13 -20.18 -61.92 -46.43
CA ILE A 13 -19.25 -62.63 -47.36
C ILE A 13 -17.94 -61.86 -47.73
N PHE A 14 -17.79 -60.53 -47.64
CA PHE A 14 -16.55 -59.87 -48.15
C PHE A 14 -15.72 -59.10 -47.10
N ASN A 15 -14.81 -59.81 -46.42
CA ASN A 15 -13.70 -59.19 -45.68
C ASN A 15 -12.78 -58.46 -46.67
N ASN A 16 -12.49 -57.17 -46.40
CA ASN A 16 -11.60 -56.26 -47.15
C ASN A 16 -12.21 -55.42 -48.29
N SER A 17 -13.54 -55.31 -48.41
CA SER A 17 -14.09 -54.36 -49.39
C SER A 17 -13.89 -52.91 -48.92
N LYS A 18 -13.52 -52.04 -49.86
CA LYS A 18 -13.39 -50.59 -49.63
C LYS A 18 -14.54 -49.89 -50.32
N ILE A 19 -15.20 -48.96 -49.63
CA ILE A 19 -16.27 -48.14 -50.21
C ILE A 19 -15.79 -46.70 -50.21
N ASN A 20 -15.68 -46.12 -51.41
CA ASN A 20 -15.29 -44.72 -51.57
C ASN A 20 -16.53 -43.88 -51.90
N ILE A 21 -16.85 -42.93 -51.03
CA ILE A 21 -17.90 -41.95 -51.22
C ILE A 21 -17.22 -40.60 -51.44
N LEU A 22 -17.11 -40.19 -52.70
CA LEU A 22 -16.31 -39.04 -53.14
C LEU A 22 -17.22 -37.96 -53.74
N ASN A 23 -17.03 -36.68 -53.38
CA ASN A 23 -17.70 -35.54 -54.00
C ASN A 23 -19.25 -35.60 -53.99
N ASN A 24 -19.84 -36.10 -52.90
CA ASN A 24 -21.30 -36.23 -52.79
C ASN A 24 -21.92 -35.08 -51.98
N THR A 25 -23.16 -34.70 -52.32
CA THR A 25 -23.95 -33.76 -51.52
C THR A 25 -25.16 -34.49 -50.94
N PHE A 26 -25.20 -34.63 -49.62
CA PHE A 26 -26.33 -35.16 -48.86
C PHE A 26 -27.15 -33.99 -48.30
N PHE A 27 -28.31 -33.71 -48.92
CA PHE A 27 -29.14 -32.55 -48.59
C PHE A 27 -30.54 -32.98 -48.10
N ASN A 28 -31.01 -32.42 -46.97
CA ASN A 28 -32.37 -32.60 -46.42
C ASN A 28 -32.78 -34.07 -46.19
N ASN A 29 -31.85 -34.97 -45.84
CA ASN A 29 -32.21 -36.36 -45.55
C ASN A 29 -32.72 -36.53 -44.12
N HIS A 30 -33.68 -37.45 -43.91
CA HIS A 30 -34.29 -37.69 -42.61
C HIS A 30 -34.27 -39.17 -42.22
N SER A 31 -33.82 -39.46 -41.00
CA SER A 31 -33.83 -40.80 -40.41
C SER A 31 -34.54 -40.79 -39.06
N LYS A 32 -35.47 -41.74 -38.87
CA LYS A 32 -36.20 -41.91 -37.60
C LYS A 32 -35.30 -42.31 -36.43
N TYR A 33 -34.13 -42.88 -36.68
CA TYR A 33 -33.28 -43.40 -35.60
C TYR A 33 -31.87 -42.87 -35.72
N PHE A 34 -31.06 -43.46 -36.61
CA PHE A 34 -29.63 -43.19 -36.67
C PHE A 34 -29.20 -42.79 -38.07
N GLY A 35 -28.23 -41.87 -38.17
CA GLY A 35 -27.58 -41.51 -39.43
C GLY A 35 -28.53 -40.76 -40.36
N GLY A 36 -28.66 -39.45 -40.18
CA GLY A 36 -29.67 -38.66 -40.92
C GLY A 36 -29.47 -38.71 -42.43
N ALA A 37 -28.23 -38.87 -42.90
CA ALA A 37 -27.92 -39.23 -44.28
C ALA A 37 -27.39 -40.66 -44.40
N LEU A 38 -26.31 -41.00 -43.68
CA LEU A 38 -25.59 -42.26 -43.81
C LEU A 38 -25.68 -43.10 -42.55
N TYR A 39 -26.04 -44.37 -42.71
CA TYR A 39 -25.86 -45.39 -41.67
C TYR A 39 -24.97 -46.51 -42.20
N LEU A 40 -23.88 -46.81 -41.49
CA LEU A 40 -22.79 -47.64 -41.97
C LEU A 40 -22.40 -48.69 -40.92
N ASP A 41 -22.92 -49.90 -41.06
CA ASP A 41 -22.59 -51.02 -40.18
C ASP A 41 -21.17 -51.57 -40.46
N LYS A 42 -20.59 -52.27 -39.48
CA LYS A 42 -19.19 -52.73 -39.48
C LYS A 42 -18.91 -53.61 -40.69
N ILE A 43 -17.80 -53.35 -41.39
CA ILE A 43 -16.86 -54.32 -42.04
C ILE A 43 -16.10 -53.69 -43.24
N TYR A 44 -16.45 -52.48 -43.68
CA TYR A 44 -15.74 -51.83 -44.78
C TYR A 44 -14.80 -50.70 -44.32
N ASP A 45 -13.65 -50.58 -44.98
CA ASP A 45 -12.86 -49.36 -44.97
C ASP A 45 -13.61 -48.34 -45.83
N ILE A 46 -14.40 -47.48 -45.19
CA ILE A 46 -15.17 -46.46 -45.88
C ILE A 46 -14.35 -45.18 -45.93
N PHE A 47 -14.06 -44.72 -47.15
CA PHE A 47 -13.39 -43.47 -47.41
C PHE A 47 -14.44 -42.43 -47.84
N LEU A 48 -14.61 -41.40 -47.02
CA LEU A 48 -15.43 -40.23 -47.32
C LEU A 48 -14.48 -39.08 -47.65
N ASN A 49 -14.62 -38.48 -48.83
CA ASN A 49 -13.82 -37.32 -49.19
C ASN A 49 -14.66 -36.29 -49.95
N ASP A 50 -14.38 -35.02 -49.66
CA ASP A 50 -14.98 -33.85 -50.32
C ASP A 50 -16.51 -33.91 -50.42
N SER A 51 -17.16 -34.50 -49.42
CA SER A 51 -18.62 -34.63 -49.38
C SER A 51 -19.24 -33.54 -48.50
N ILE A 52 -20.43 -33.08 -48.89
CA ILE A 52 -21.17 -32.02 -48.21
C ILE A 52 -22.41 -32.65 -47.57
N PHE A 53 -22.63 -32.39 -46.29
CA PHE A 53 -23.85 -32.76 -45.58
C PHE A 53 -24.56 -31.49 -45.14
N GLU A 54 -25.75 -31.25 -45.64
CA GLU A 54 -26.52 -30.05 -45.31
C GLU A 54 -27.97 -30.40 -44.93
N ASN A 55 -28.44 -29.84 -43.81
CA ASN A 55 -29.81 -29.98 -43.30
C ASN A 55 -30.30 -31.44 -43.11
N ASN A 56 -29.40 -32.38 -42.82
CA ASN A 56 -29.80 -33.75 -42.52
C ASN A 56 -30.22 -33.89 -41.06
N LEU A 57 -31.23 -34.73 -40.80
CA LEU A 57 -31.84 -34.93 -39.51
C LEU A 57 -31.90 -36.42 -39.13
N ALA A 58 -31.43 -36.73 -37.92
CA ALA A 58 -31.69 -38.00 -37.24
C ALA A 58 -32.39 -37.74 -35.92
N GLU A 59 -33.45 -38.50 -35.60
CA GLU A 59 -34.17 -38.29 -34.33
C GLU A 59 -33.36 -38.71 -33.09
N ILE A 60 -32.47 -39.72 -33.20
CA ILE A 60 -31.68 -40.22 -32.04
C ILE A 60 -30.21 -39.79 -32.10
N SER A 61 -29.43 -40.16 -33.12
CA SER A 61 -27.99 -39.85 -33.16
C SER A 61 -27.37 -39.88 -34.55
N GLY A 62 -26.30 -39.10 -34.73
CA GLY A 62 -25.56 -38.97 -35.98
C GLY A 62 -26.39 -38.21 -37.01
N SER A 63 -26.51 -36.88 -36.86
CA SER A 63 -27.37 -36.06 -37.73
C SER A 63 -27.03 -36.22 -39.21
N SER A 64 -25.76 -36.46 -39.52
CA SER A 64 -25.30 -36.79 -40.86
C SER A 64 -24.97 -38.26 -40.97
N LEU A 65 -24.17 -38.78 -40.04
CA LEU A 65 -23.56 -40.09 -40.17
C LEU A 65 -23.66 -40.90 -38.88
N TYR A 66 -24.03 -42.17 -38.98
CA TYR A 66 -23.95 -43.09 -37.86
C TYR A 66 -23.22 -44.36 -38.29
N SER A 67 -22.17 -44.69 -37.55
CA SER A 67 -21.45 -45.95 -37.75
C SER A 67 -21.31 -46.67 -36.43
N PRO A 68 -22.19 -47.63 -36.09
CA PRO A 68 -22.23 -48.28 -34.78
C PRO A 68 -20.87 -48.82 -34.34
N ASN A 69 -20.05 -49.21 -35.32
CA ASN A 69 -18.88 -50.01 -35.13
C ASN A 69 -17.58 -49.38 -35.65
N GLU A 70 -17.60 -48.10 -36.07
CA GLU A 70 -16.45 -47.35 -36.63
C GLU A 70 -15.98 -47.90 -37.98
N ALA A 71 -16.87 -47.94 -38.96
CA ALA A 71 -16.53 -48.22 -40.36
C ALA A 71 -15.70 -47.09 -41.02
N ILE A 72 -15.55 -45.94 -40.34
CA ILE A 72 -14.79 -44.78 -40.83
C ILE A 72 -13.80 -44.37 -39.75
N SER A 73 -12.52 -44.26 -40.12
CA SER A 73 -11.52 -43.71 -39.23
C SER A 73 -11.76 -42.20 -39.03
N LYS A 74 -11.49 -41.71 -37.82
CA LYS A 74 -11.63 -40.27 -37.49
C LYS A 74 -10.86 -39.34 -38.42
N SER A 75 -9.73 -39.81 -38.99
CA SER A 75 -8.93 -39.05 -39.97
C SER A 75 -9.68 -38.75 -41.26
N ASN A 76 -10.58 -39.64 -41.69
CA ASN A 76 -11.33 -39.49 -42.94
C ASN A 76 -12.52 -38.53 -42.79
N LEU A 77 -12.86 -38.13 -41.56
CA LEU A 77 -13.97 -37.21 -41.29
C LEU A 77 -13.58 -35.73 -41.44
N TYR A 78 -12.28 -35.40 -41.58
CA TYR A 78 -11.80 -34.01 -41.63
C TYR A 78 -12.11 -33.28 -42.95
N TYR A 79 -12.42 -34.01 -44.03
CA TYR A 79 -12.67 -33.47 -45.37
C TYR A 79 -14.16 -33.29 -45.68
N ILE A 80 -14.99 -33.22 -44.65
CA ILE A 80 -16.43 -33.18 -44.80
C ILE A 80 -16.95 -31.81 -44.38
N ASN A 81 -17.68 -31.17 -45.29
CA ASN A 81 -18.33 -29.89 -45.01
C ASN A 81 -19.72 -30.14 -44.45
N HIS A 82 -20.04 -29.53 -43.32
CA HIS A 82 -21.30 -29.73 -42.62
C HIS A 82 -22.00 -28.40 -42.36
N LYS A 83 -23.29 -28.31 -42.71
CA LYS A 83 -24.08 -27.11 -42.50
C LYS A 83 -25.47 -27.47 -42.02
N ASN A 84 -25.89 -26.91 -40.88
CA ASN A 84 -27.26 -27.00 -40.35
C ASN A 84 -27.81 -28.44 -40.20
N ASN A 85 -26.95 -29.46 -40.06
CA ASN A 85 -27.42 -30.81 -39.75
C ASN A 85 -27.80 -30.87 -38.28
N THR A 86 -29.05 -31.19 -38.00
CA THR A 86 -29.57 -31.23 -36.64
C THR A 86 -29.81 -32.67 -36.23
N THR A 87 -29.64 -32.97 -34.95
CA THR A 87 -30.50 -34.00 -34.36
C THR A 87 -31.44 -33.28 -33.41
N ASN A 88 -32.51 -33.93 -33.00
CA ASN A 88 -33.40 -33.37 -31.99
C ASN A 88 -32.69 -33.15 -30.64
N MET A 89 -31.49 -33.72 -30.42
CA MET A 89 -30.93 -33.93 -29.08
C MET A 89 -29.41 -33.63 -28.92
N ASN A 90 -28.63 -33.66 -30.00
CA ASN A 90 -27.16 -33.57 -30.01
C ASN A 90 -26.63 -32.92 -31.31
N GLU A 91 -25.66 -32.03 -31.22
CA GLU A 91 -24.98 -31.45 -32.40
C GLU A 91 -23.95 -32.41 -33.04
N SER A 92 -23.83 -33.65 -32.55
CA SER A 92 -22.89 -34.63 -33.10
C SER A 92 -23.27 -35.00 -34.53
N ILE A 93 -22.52 -34.45 -35.46
CA ILE A 93 -22.63 -34.68 -36.90
C ILE A 93 -22.46 -36.16 -37.25
N TYR A 94 -21.53 -36.83 -36.57
CA TYR A 94 -21.26 -38.26 -36.69
C TYR A 94 -21.21 -38.92 -35.31
N SER A 95 -21.67 -40.17 -35.19
CA SER A 95 -21.60 -40.92 -33.92
C SER A 95 -21.51 -42.45 -34.08
N THR A 96 -21.17 -43.14 -32.98
CA THR A 96 -21.12 -44.61 -32.89
C THR A 96 -21.94 -45.15 -31.72
N PHE A 97 -21.87 -46.47 -31.46
CA PHE A 97 -22.29 -47.01 -30.16
C PHE A 97 -21.43 -46.46 -29.01
N PRO A 98 -21.96 -46.47 -27.77
CA PRO A 98 -21.16 -46.22 -26.58
C PRO A 98 -19.92 -47.10 -26.57
N SER A 99 -18.77 -46.49 -26.30
CA SER A 99 -17.51 -47.21 -26.30
C SER A 99 -16.66 -46.94 -25.10
N ASN A 100 -16.74 -45.74 -24.51
CA ASN A 100 -15.91 -45.35 -23.38
C ASN A 100 -16.75 -44.62 -22.35
N ILE A 101 -16.45 -44.84 -21.07
CA ILE A 101 -16.89 -43.96 -19.99
C ILE A 101 -15.73 -43.04 -19.63
N ILE A 102 -15.99 -41.77 -19.36
CA ILE A 102 -14.99 -40.81 -18.90
C ILE A 102 -15.43 -40.20 -17.57
N LEU A 103 -14.50 -40.04 -16.64
CA LEU A 103 -14.70 -39.29 -15.40
C LEU A 103 -14.57 -37.79 -15.70
N ASP A 104 -15.70 -37.09 -15.80
CA ASP A 104 -15.76 -35.68 -16.23
C ASP A 104 -15.01 -34.74 -15.27
N ASN A 105 -14.95 -35.10 -13.98
CA ASN A 105 -14.31 -34.29 -12.95
C ASN A 105 -12.85 -34.69 -12.69
N PHE A 106 -12.22 -35.50 -13.56
CA PHE A 106 -10.89 -36.06 -13.30
C PHE A 106 -9.81 -34.99 -13.05
N ASP A 107 -9.83 -33.88 -13.80
CA ASP A 107 -8.87 -32.79 -13.60
C ASP A 107 -8.98 -32.16 -12.21
N SER A 108 -10.19 -32.06 -11.64
CA SER A 108 -10.36 -31.58 -10.27
C SER A 108 -9.72 -32.52 -9.24
N PHE A 109 -9.69 -33.84 -9.50
CA PHE A 109 -9.01 -34.80 -8.64
C PHE A 109 -7.49 -34.79 -8.82
N ASN A 110 -6.98 -34.59 -10.04
CA ASN A 110 -5.54 -34.55 -10.30
C ASN A 110 -4.87 -33.24 -9.85
N TYR A 111 -5.53 -32.08 -10.06
CA TYR A 111 -5.06 -30.81 -9.50
C TYR A 111 -5.15 -30.80 -7.98
N LEU A 112 -6.06 -31.58 -7.40
CA LEU A 112 -6.14 -31.88 -5.98
C LEU A 112 -5.46 -33.22 -5.65
N ASN A 113 -4.20 -33.42 -6.04
CA ASN A 113 -3.36 -34.46 -5.38
C ASN A 113 -3.30 -34.31 -3.83
N GLU A 114 -3.96 -33.30 -3.27
CA GLU A 114 -4.21 -33.03 -1.86
C GLU A 114 -5.70 -33.01 -1.44
N SER A 115 -6.68 -33.42 -2.25
CA SER A 115 -8.07 -33.55 -1.76
C SER A 115 -8.11 -34.67 -0.71
N LYS A 116 -8.05 -34.26 0.56
CA LYS A 116 -8.15 -35.13 1.73
C LYS A 116 -9.61 -35.50 1.91
N PHE A 117 -10.00 -36.65 1.39
CA PHE A 117 -11.28 -37.25 1.77
C PHE A 117 -11.11 -37.87 3.15
N HIS A 118 -11.98 -37.52 4.08
CA HIS A 118 -12.03 -38.12 5.41
C HIS A 118 -12.99 -39.31 5.42
N ILE A 119 -12.89 -40.12 6.47
CA ILE A 119 -13.72 -41.32 6.63
C ILE A 119 -15.20 -40.94 6.62
N GLY A 120 -15.96 -41.49 5.66
CA GLY A 120 -17.40 -41.25 5.52
C GLY A 120 -17.77 -39.98 4.76
N ASP A 121 -16.81 -39.25 4.19
CA ASP A 121 -17.09 -38.13 3.30
C ASP A 121 -17.81 -38.58 2.02
N TYR A 122 -18.58 -37.66 1.43
CA TYR A 122 -19.20 -37.85 0.12
C TYR A 122 -18.19 -37.58 -1.00
N ILE A 123 -17.89 -38.62 -1.78
CA ILE A 123 -16.98 -38.57 -2.92
C ILE A 123 -17.80 -38.43 -4.20
N ASN A 124 -18.01 -37.19 -4.64
CA ASN A 124 -18.84 -36.91 -5.82
C ASN A 124 -18.10 -37.24 -7.12
N LEU A 125 -18.38 -38.42 -7.68
CA LEU A 125 -17.85 -38.86 -8.97
C LEU A 125 -18.91 -38.69 -10.06
N LYS A 126 -18.52 -38.04 -11.17
CA LYS A 126 -19.40 -37.77 -12.30
C LYS A 126 -18.82 -38.36 -13.58
N PHE A 127 -19.58 -39.25 -14.20
CA PHE A 127 -19.15 -39.95 -15.41
C PHE A 127 -20.02 -39.58 -16.59
N SER A 128 -19.40 -39.44 -17.77
CA SER A 128 -20.11 -39.31 -19.05
C SER A 128 -19.88 -40.53 -19.92
N LEU A 129 -20.95 -40.94 -20.61
CA LEU A 129 -20.89 -41.98 -21.61
C LEU A 129 -20.53 -41.37 -22.96
N ARG A 130 -19.51 -41.93 -23.62
CA ARG A 130 -19.00 -41.44 -24.89
C ARG A 130 -18.91 -42.53 -25.93
N ASP A 131 -19.06 -42.10 -27.17
CA ASP A 131 -18.84 -42.93 -28.35
C ASP A 131 -17.35 -43.00 -28.72
N LYS A 132 -17.01 -43.76 -29.77
CA LYS A 132 -15.62 -43.97 -30.19
C LYS A 132 -14.95 -42.71 -30.71
N TYR A 133 -15.73 -41.74 -31.18
CA TYR A 133 -15.21 -40.47 -31.67
C TYR A 133 -14.99 -39.44 -30.54
N GLY A 134 -15.46 -39.75 -29.35
CA GLY A 134 -15.38 -38.91 -28.15
C GLY A 134 -16.61 -38.03 -27.92
N ASN A 135 -17.67 -38.21 -28.73
CA ASN A 135 -18.91 -37.47 -28.57
C ASN A 135 -19.65 -37.96 -27.33
N LYS A 136 -20.30 -37.04 -26.62
CA LYS A 136 -21.15 -37.37 -25.48
C LYS A 136 -22.49 -37.91 -25.98
N ILE A 137 -22.94 -39.03 -25.41
CA ILE A 137 -24.21 -39.66 -25.76
C ILE A 137 -25.28 -39.10 -24.82
N ILE A 138 -26.25 -38.35 -25.34
CA ILE A 138 -27.26 -37.69 -24.50
C ILE A 138 -28.52 -38.54 -24.35
N GLU A 139 -28.98 -39.23 -25.39
CA GLU A 139 -30.20 -40.05 -25.31
C GLU A 139 -29.92 -41.52 -25.61
N PHE A 140 -30.20 -42.40 -24.63
CA PHE A 140 -29.89 -43.83 -24.75
C PHE A 140 -31.11 -44.76 -24.70
N LEU A 141 -32.34 -44.31 -25.01
CA LEU A 141 -33.59 -45.10 -24.88
C LEU A 141 -33.60 -46.53 -25.48
N LYS A 142 -32.63 -46.92 -26.33
CA LYS A 142 -32.44 -48.29 -26.85
C LYS A 142 -31.29 -49.09 -26.24
N TYR A 143 -30.46 -48.47 -25.41
CA TYR A 143 -29.38 -49.14 -24.70
C TYR A 143 -29.94 -49.57 -23.33
N ASN A 144 -29.93 -50.87 -23.04
CA ASN A 144 -30.35 -51.38 -21.72
C ASN A 144 -29.61 -50.61 -20.62
N ASN A 145 -30.27 -50.37 -19.47
CA ASN A 145 -29.74 -49.61 -18.33
C ASN A 145 -28.27 -49.95 -18.03
N ILE A 146 -27.36 -49.14 -18.56
CA ILE A 146 -25.92 -49.25 -18.29
C ILE A 146 -25.72 -48.70 -16.89
N SER A 147 -25.21 -49.55 -16.00
CA SER A 147 -24.88 -49.16 -14.64
C SER A 147 -23.38 -49.22 -14.44
N LEU A 148 -22.84 -48.25 -13.72
CA LEU A 148 -21.45 -48.23 -13.29
C LEU A 148 -21.40 -48.55 -11.80
N LYS A 149 -20.64 -49.58 -11.45
CA LYS A 149 -20.38 -49.99 -10.08
C LYS A 149 -18.92 -49.75 -9.73
N VAL A 150 -18.69 -49.06 -8.62
CA VAL A 150 -17.36 -48.87 -8.04
C VAL A 150 -17.08 -50.04 -7.11
N VAL A 151 -15.96 -50.72 -7.38
CA VAL A 151 -15.39 -51.78 -6.56
C VAL A 151 -14.12 -51.25 -5.91
N VAL A 152 -14.00 -51.42 -4.60
CA VAL A 152 -12.82 -51.00 -3.84
C VAL A 152 -11.86 -52.17 -3.72
N ILE A 153 -10.61 -51.96 -4.13
CA ILE A 153 -9.51 -52.91 -3.91
C ILE A 153 -8.68 -52.37 -2.74
N SER A 154 -8.71 -53.11 -1.63
CA SER A 154 -7.93 -52.82 -0.41
C SER A 154 -7.70 -54.10 0.39
N ASN A 155 -6.64 -54.11 1.19
CA ASN A 155 -6.37 -55.17 2.16
C ASN A 155 -7.17 -54.97 3.47
N ASP A 156 -7.70 -53.76 3.69
CA ASP A 156 -8.40 -53.39 4.91
C ASP A 156 -9.92 -53.66 4.82
N LYS A 157 -10.56 -53.81 5.98
CA LYS A 157 -12.02 -53.95 6.07
C LYS A 157 -12.69 -52.60 5.80
N ILE A 158 -13.23 -52.45 4.59
CA ILE A 158 -13.89 -51.22 4.13
C ILE A 158 -15.39 -51.48 3.92
N LYS A 159 -16.22 -50.54 4.35
CA LYS A 159 -17.65 -50.48 4.00
C LYS A 159 -17.87 -49.35 3.01
N ILE A 160 -18.61 -49.63 1.94
CA ILE A 160 -18.98 -48.65 0.93
C ILE A 160 -20.49 -48.45 0.90
N LYS A 161 -20.93 -47.22 0.65
CA LYS A 161 -22.34 -46.87 0.39
C LYS A 161 -22.42 -46.06 -0.91
N GLY A 162 -23.53 -46.18 -1.63
CA GLY A 162 -23.80 -45.38 -2.84
C GLY A 162 -22.80 -45.60 -3.98
N ASN A 163 -22.24 -46.81 -4.11
CA ASN A 163 -21.18 -47.15 -5.07
C ASN A 163 -21.69 -47.57 -6.46
N VAL A 164 -22.99 -47.44 -6.73
CA VAL A 164 -23.59 -47.78 -8.02
C VAL A 164 -24.35 -46.55 -8.52
N CYS A 165 -24.16 -46.20 -9.78
CA CYS A 165 -25.01 -45.26 -10.48
C CYS A 165 -25.47 -45.86 -11.81
N THR A 166 -26.59 -45.38 -12.32
CA THR A 166 -27.07 -45.68 -13.66
C THR A 166 -26.89 -44.44 -14.53
N PHE A 167 -26.51 -44.61 -15.78
CA PHE A 167 -26.51 -43.48 -16.71
C PHE A 167 -27.96 -43.01 -16.88
N THR A 168 -28.18 -41.70 -16.87
CA THR A 168 -29.53 -41.13 -17.02
C THR A 168 -29.91 -40.99 -18.49
N GLN A 169 -31.13 -41.43 -18.82
CA GLN A 169 -31.59 -41.61 -20.20
C GLN A 169 -31.43 -40.39 -21.09
N ASN A 170 -31.52 -39.19 -20.53
CA ASN A 170 -31.54 -37.92 -21.29
C ASN A 170 -30.24 -37.12 -21.16
N THR A 171 -29.24 -37.60 -20.43
CA THR A 171 -27.97 -36.86 -20.34
C THR A 171 -26.74 -37.71 -20.60
N GLY A 172 -26.87 -39.04 -20.54
CA GLY A 172 -25.75 -39.98 -20.53
C GLY A 172 -24.73 -39.68 -19.45
N ILE A 173 -25.19 -39.12 -18.32
CA ILE A 173 -24.38 -38.88 -17.12
C ILE A 173 -24.79 -39.90 -16.05
N CYS A 174 -23.79 -40.47 -15.39
CA CYS A 174 -23.89 -41.28 -14.17
C CYS A 174 -23.24 -40.49 -13.03
N GLN A 175 -23.97 -40.21 -11.94
CA GLN A 175 -23.44 -39.45 -10.80
C GLN A 175 -23.53 -40.25 -9.51
N LEU A 176 -22.42 -40.33 -8.80
CA LEU A 176 -22.31 -40.94 -7.49
C LEU A 176 -22.32 -39.86 -6.39
N GLN A 177 -23.45 -39.17 -6.23
CA GLN A 177 -23.58 -38.07 -5.27
C GLN A 177 -23.53 -38.54 -3.80
N TYR A 178 -23.84 -39.81 -3.55
CA TYR A 178 -23.91 -40.41 -2.22
C TYR A 178 -22.83 -41.46 -1.98
N PHE A 179 -21.77 -41.47 -2.79
CA PHE A 179 -20.68 -42.44 -2.63
C PHE A 179 -19.84 -42.10 -1.40
N GLN A 180 -19.77 -43.03 -0.45
CA GLN A 180 -19.05 -42.87 0.80
C GLN A 180 -18.21 -44.11 1.09
N ILE A 181 -17.05 -43.90 1.68
CA ILE A 181 -16.12 -44.96 2.09
C ILE A 181 -15.89 -44.85 3.59
N PHE A 182 -16.13 -45.94 4.31
CA PHE A 182 -15.94 -46.05 5.75
C PHE A 182 -14.81 -47.04 6.06
N SER A 183 -13.91 -46.66 6.96
CA SER A 183 -12.77 -47.45 7.43
C SER A 183 -12.53 -47.22 8.93
N GLU A 184 -11.69 -48.04 9.55
CA GLU A 184 -11.32 -47.88 10.97
C GLU A 184 -10.25 -46.79 11.17
N SER A 185 -9.38 -46.63 10.18
CA SER A 185 -8.25 -45.70 10.17
C SER A 185 -7.96 -45.21 8.75
N LYS A 186 -6.93 -44.35 8.63
CA LYS A 186 -6.42 -43.88 7.34
C LYS A 186 -6.05 -45.04 6.42
N VAL A 187 -6.58 -45.06 5.20
CA VAL A 187 -6.37 -46.14 4.23
C VAL A 187 -6.07 -45.58 2.84
N LYS A 188 -5.16 -46.25 2.13
CA LYS A 188 -4.93 -46.04 0.69
C LYS A 188 -5.65 -47.13 -0.07
N LEU A 189 -6.46 -46.77 -1.06
CA LEU A 189 -7.27 -47.72 -1.79
C LEU A 189 -7.33 -47.39 -3.28
N THR A 190 -7.66 -48.40 -4.06
CA THR A 190 -7.80 -48.31 -5.50
C THR A 190 -9.26 -48.54 -5.86
N LEU A 191 -9.89 -47.55 -6.48
CA LEU A 191 -11.24 -47.64 -7.03
C LEU A 191 -11.16 -48.25 -8.43
N LYS A 192 -11.78 -49.41 -8.59
CA LYS A 192 -11.99 -50.07 -9.88
C LYS A 192 -13.43 -49.84 -10.32
N PHE A 193 -13.62 -49.50 -11.59
CA PHE A 193 -14.94 -49.25 -12.15
C PHE A 193 -15.38 -50.45 -12.99
N GLU A 194 -16.53 -51.04 -12.65
CA GLU A 194 -17.11 -52.19 -13.33
C GLU A 194 -18.45 -51.80 -13.96
N ILE A 195 -18.63 -52.15 -15.23
CA ILE A 195 -19.87 -51.85 -15.96
C ILE A 195 -20.79 -53.07 -15.85
N GLU A 196 -21.93 -52.89 -15.19
CA GLU A 196 -22.97 -53.91 -15.16
C GLU A 196 -23.75 -53.84 -16.49
N ASN A 197 -24.01 -55.00 -17.11
CA ASN A 197 -24.66 -55.13 -18.42
C ASN A 197 -23.88 -54.50 -19.59
N ASN A 198 -22.58 -54.81 -19.71
CA ASN A 198 -21.72 -54.29 -20.77
C ASN A 198 -21.95 -54.94 -22.15
N ILE A 199 -23.16 -54.79 -22.71
CA ILE A 199 -23.56 -55.38 -24.00
C ILE A 199 -22.70 -54.86 -25.17
N TYR A 200 -22.15 -53.65 -25.04
CA TYR A 200 -21.43 -52.96 -26.10
C TYR A 200 -19.90 -53.01 -25.96
N ASN A 201 -19.38 -53.82 -25.03
CA ASN A 201 -17.94 -53.88 -24.73
C ASN A 201 -17.31 -52.50 -24.46
N ILE A 202 -18.06 -51.64 -23.77
CA ILE A 202 -17.65 -50.32 -23.33
C ILE A 202 -16.40 -50.47 -22.47
N LYS A 203 -15.36 -49.72 -22.79
CA LYS A 203 -14.15 -49.63 -21.99
C LYS A 203 -14.45 -48.86 -20.72
N SER A 204 -14.13 -49.48 -19.59
CA SER A 204 -14.17 -48.83 -18.30
C SER A 204 -13.01 -47.84 -18.16
N ILE A 205 -13.13 -46.93 -17.19
CA ILE A 205 -12.09 -45.96 -16.84
C ILE A 205 -10.95 -46.68 -16.13
N ASP A 206 -9.75 -46.13 -16.26
CA ASP A 206 -8.60 -46.54 -15.46
C ASP A 206 -8.90 -46.46 -13.96
N ASN A 207 -8.20 -47.30 -13.20
CA ASN A 207 -8.35 -47.33 -11.76
C ASN A 207 -7.97 -45.99 -11.13
N LEU A 208 -8.73 -45.54 -10.14
CA LEU A 208 -8.48 -44.28 -9.42
C LEU A 208 -7.90 -44.59 -8.03
N ASN A 209 -6.67 -44.15 -7.79
CA ASN A 209 -6.03 -44.27 -6.48
C ASN A 209 -6.43 -43.09 -5.58
N ILE A 210 -6.98 -43.35 -4.41
CA ILE A 210 -7.32 -42.32 -3.42
C ILE A 210 -6.83 -42.69 -2.03
N THR A 211 -6.62 -41.67 -1.19
CA THR A 211 -6.31 -41.84 0.24
C THR A 211 -7.46 -41.29 1.06
N ILE A 212 -8.02 -42.13 1.93
CA ILE A 212 -9.01 -41.72 2.94
C ILE A 212 -8.26 -41.43 4.24
N TYR A 213 -8.33 -40.21 4.74
CA TYR A 213 -7.69 -39.75 5.97
C TYR A 213 -8.59 -39.97 7.18
N ASP A 214 -8.00 -40.12 8.37
CA ASP A 214 -8.76 -40.12 9.62
C ASP A 214 -9.39 -38.74 9.88
N CYS A 215 -10.32 -38.63 10.83
CA CYS A 215 -11.00 -37.37 11.15
C CYS A 215 -10.00 -36.27 11.55
N GLU A 216 -10.26 -35.03 11.15
CA GLU A 216 -9.51 -33.87 11.61
C GLU A 216 -9.78 -33.58 13.10
N GLU A 217 -8.92 -32.80 13.76
CA GLU A 217 -9.10 -32.42 15.18
C GLU A 217 -10.41 -31.64 15.44
N ASN A 218 -10.97 -31.00 14.43
CA ASN A 218 -12.24 -30.26 14.49
C ASN A 218 -13.47 -31.13 14.12
N GLN A 219 -13.29 -32.41 13.79
CA GLN A 219 -14.36 -33.34 13.44
C GLN A 219 -14.59 -34.35 14.56
N ILE A 220 -15.82 -34.87 14.65
CA ILE A 220 -16.20 -35.93 15.58
C ILE A 220 -16.14 -37.27 14.86
N LYS A 221 -15.45 -38.24 15.47
CA LYS A 221 -15.36 -39.61 14.98
C LYS A 221 -16.52 -40.44 15.55
N ILE A 222 -17.59 -40.60 14.78
CA ILE A 222 -18.81 -41.32 15.20
C ILE A 222 -18.73 -42.78 14.78
N LEU A 223 -19.12 -43.70 15.66
CA LEU A 223 -19.20 -45.13 15.34
C LEU A 223 -20.53 -45.49 14.66
N ASP A 224 -20.51 -45.77 13.35
CA ASP A 224 -21.65 -46.30 12.55
C ASP A 224 -21.52 -47.84 12.43
N GLY A 225 -21.96 -48.55 13.46
CA GLY A 225 -21.83 -50.01 13.56
C GLY A 225 -20.41 -50.43 13.94
N LYS A 226 -19.65 -50.97 12.98
CA LYS A 226 -18.23 -51.37 13.17
C LYS A 226 -17.23 -50.40 12.54
N HIS A 227 -17.70 -49.35 11.89
CA HIS A 227 -16.85 -48.40 11.17
C HIS A 227 -17.06 -46.99 11.71
N TYR A 228 -16.08 -46.12 11.50
CA TYR A 228 -16.21 -44.73 11.89
C TYR A 228 -16.74 -43.88 10.73
N LYS A 229 -17.31 -42.73 11.08
CA LYS A 229 -17.68 -41.64 10.18
C LYS A 229 -17.24 -40.33 10.82
N CYS A 230 -16.60 -39.46 10.05
CA CYS A 230 -16.27 -38.12 10.47
C CYS A 230 -17.47 -37.20 10.23
N GLU A 231 -17.88 -36.46 11.24
CA GLU A 231 -18.89 -35.42 11.10
C GLU A 231 -18.38 -34.13 11.73
N TYR A 232 -18.71 -32.99 11.11
CA TYR A 232 -18.49 -31.70 11.77
C TYR A 232 -19.44 -31.57 12.97
N PRO A 233 -18.96 -30.97 14.08
CA PRO A 233 -19.77 -30.79 15.27
C PRO A 233 -21.00 -29.94 14.95
N VAL A 234 -22.17 -30.39 15.40
CA VAL A 234 -23.42 -29.64 15.31
C VAL A 234 -23.50 -28.72 16.52
N CYS A 235 -23.50 -27.42 16.27
CA CYS A 235 -23.69 -26.37 17.27
C CYS A 235 -24.96 -25.55 16.99
N GLU A 236 -25.31 -24.66 17.92
CA GLU A 236 -26.44 -23.73 17.75
C GLU A 236 -26.27 -22.86 16.49
N SER A 237 -27.38 -22.44 15.90
CA SER A 237 -27.39 -21.76 14.60
C SER A 237 -26.56 -20.47 14.57
N TRP A 238 -26.48 -19.74 15.69
CA TRP A 238 -25.67 -18.52 15.81
C TRP A 238 -24.15 -18.79 15.68
N CYS A 239 -23.72 -20.01 16.02
CA CYS A 239 -22.33 -20.43 16.03
C CYS A 239 -21.85 -20.96 14.68
N MET A 240 -22.77 -21.54 13.88
CA MET A 240 -22.47 -22.06 12.54
C MET A 240 -22.44 -20.97 11.46
N ASN A 241 -23.13 -19.85 11.67
CA ASN A 241 -23.31 -18.81 10.64
C ASN A 241 -22.35 -17.62 10.74
N ASN A 242 -21.35 -17.67 11.63
CA ASN A 242 -20.53 -16.51 11.93
C ASN A 242 -19.03 -16.78 11.80
N ASN A 243 -18.32 -15.88 11.12
CA ASN A 243 -16.85 -15.90 11.02
C ASN A 243 -16.16 -15.62 12.37
N LYS A 244 -16.93 -15.29 13.42
CA LYS A 244 -16.46 -14.97 14.77
C LYS A 244 -16.40 -16.17 15.71
N THR A 245 -17.03 -17.28 15.34
CA THR A 245 -17.15 -18.48 16.18
C THR A 245 -16.48 -19.67 15.50
N LYS A 246 -16.19 -20.69 16.31
CA LYS A 246 -15.82 -22.03 15.88
C LYS A 246 -16.58 -23.03 16.74
N CYS A 247 -17.30 -23.95 16.11
CA CYS A 247 -17.89 -25.08 16.79
C CYS A 247 -16.81 -26.14 17.02
N VAL A 248 -16.62 -26.55 18.27
CA VAL A 248 -15.57 -27.47 18.70
C VAL A 248 -16.22 -28.70 19.33
N PRO A 249 -15.75 -29.92 19.02
CA PRO A 249 -16.31 -31.13 19.59
C PRO A 249 -16.13 -31.21 21.11
N SER A 250 -17.03 -31.94 21.78
CA SER A 250 -16.95 -32.17 23.23
C SER A 250 -15.65 -32.88 23.62
N SER A 251 -14.92 -32.34 24.60
CA SER A 251 -13.70 -32.98 25.13
C SER A 251 -13.99 -34.19 26.03
N THR A 252 -15.21 -34.32 26.55
CA THR A 252 -15.61 -35.39 27.49
C THR A 252 -16.27 -36.58 26.78
N ILE A 253 -17.02 -36.35 25.71
CA ILE A 253 -17.78 -37.39 24.98
C ILE A 253 -17.38 -37.37 23.50
N ILE A 254 -16.40 -38.20 23.14
CA ILE A 254 -15.68 -38.13 21.84
C ILE A 254 -16.38 -38.76 20.62
N ASN A 255 -17.53 -39.44 20.79
CA ASN A 255 -18.20 -40.19 19.72
C ASN A 255 -19.69 -39.83 19.52
N VAL A 256 -20.15 -38.71 20.07
CA VAL A 256 -21.56 -38.30 20.01
C VAL A 256 -21.66 -36.87 19.51
N ASN A 257 -22.26 -36.70 18.33
CA ASN A 257 -22.48 -35.38 17.73
C ASN A 257 -23.87 -34.83 18.12
N LYS A 258 -23.99 -34.29 19.33
CA LYS A 258 -25.23 -33.67 19.84
C LYS A 258 -25.00 -32.19 20.13
N LEU A 259 -26.04 -31.40 19.84
CA LEU A 259 -26.06 -29.95 20.05
C LEU A 259 -25.60 -29.53 21.45
N GLU A 260 -26.09 -30.22 22.49
CA GLU A 260 -25.84 -29.92 23.91
C GLU A 260 -24.43 -30.26 24.39
N LEU A 261 -23.68 -31.07 23.62
CA LEU A 261 -22.35 -31.57 24.01
C LEU A 261 -21.21 -30.78 23.38
N ASN A 262 -21.46 -30.20 22.20
CA ASN A 262 -20.47 -29.43 21.46
C ASN A 262 -20.40 -28.00 22.00
N VAL A 263 -19.22 -27.40 21.97
CA VAL A 263 -18.98 -26.08 22.55
C VAL A 263 -18.71 -25.08 21.44
N CYS A 264 -19.35 -23.91 21.55
CA CYS A 264 -19.06 -22.77 20.70
C CYS A 264 -17.95 -21.94 21.33
N GLU A 265 -16.80 -21.95 20.69
CA GLU A 265 -15.67 -21.12 21.09
C GLU A 265 -15.61 -19.87 20.22
N CYS A 266 -15.41 -18.72 20.87
CA CYS A 266 -15.09 -17.50 20.15
C CYS A 266 -13.74 -17.67 19.48
N ARG A 267 -13.67 -17.25 18.21
CA ARG A 267 -12.37 -17.11 17.57
C ARG A 267 -11.56 -16.07 18.36
N PRO A 268 -10.23 -16.20 18.36
CA PRO A 268 -9.40 -15.23 19.04
C PRO A 268 -9.75 -13.79 18.63
N GLY A 269 -9.77 -12.90 19.61
CA GLY A 269 -10.20 -11.50 19.44
C GLY A 269 -11.68 -11.22 19.69
N TYR A 270 -12.51 -12.24 19.87
CA TYR A 270 -13.92 -12.05 20.20
C TYR A 270 -14.21 -12.55 21.62
N ILE A 271 -15.09 -11.86 22.31
CA ILE A 271 -15.58 -12.21 23.65
C ILE A 271 -17.11 -12.02 23.70
N GLY A 272 -17.72 -12.39 24.83
CA GLY A 272 -19.16 -12.37 25.02
C GLY A 272 -19.81 -13.71 24.69
N TYR A 273 -21.06 -13.88 25.11
CA TYR A 273 -21.78 -15.15 25.00
C TYR A 273 -21.97 -15.60 23.54
N HIS A 274 -22.18 -14.64 22.64
CA HIS A 274 -22.29 -14.87 21.19
C HIS A 274 -21.09 -14.37 20.37
N CYS A 275 -19.94 -14.11 21.04
CA CYS A 275 -18.73 -13.60 20.38
C CYS A 275 -18.98 -12.28 19.62
N GLU A 276 -19.89 -11.45 20.15
CA GLU A 276 -20.32 -10.19 19.55
C GLU A 276 -19.40 -9.03 19.90
N ASP A 277 -18.77 -9.10 21.08
CA ASP A 277 -17.89 -8.09 21.61
C ASP A 277 -16.44 -8.30 21.12
N LEU A 278 -15.78 -7.19 20.81
CA LEU A 278 -14.38 -7.18 20.41
C LEU A 278 -13.49 -7.15 21.63
N LEU A 279 -12.52 -8.06 21.70
CA LEU A 279 -11.46 -8.02 22.71
C LEU A 279 -10.40 -7.00 22.29
N PHE A 280 -10.46 -5.81 22.88
CA PHE A 280 -9.53 -4.73 22.56
C PHE A 280 -8.16 -4.88 23.23
N GLU A 281 -7.13 -4.43 22.53
CA GLU A 281 -5.79 -4.30 23.10
C GLU A 281 -5.76 -3.26 24.23
N ASN A 282 -5.16 -3.60 25.36
CA ASN A 282 -5.07 -2.70 26.51
C ASN A 282 -3.84 -1.81 26.41
N PHE A 283 -4.03 -0.55 26.01
CA PHE A 283 -2.97 0.46 25.93
C PHE A 283 -2.84 1.35 27.18
N ASN A 284 -3.62 1.10 28.25
CA ASN A 284 -3.77 2.06 29.35
C ASN A 284 -2.44 2.41 30.04
N ASN A 285 -1.62 1.39 30.33
CA ASN A 285 -0.32 1.60 30.99
C ASN A 285 0.63 2.44 30.12
N ILE A 286 0.66 2.18 28.81
CA ILE A 286 1.49 2.93 27.85
C ILE A 286 0.98 4.37 27.73
N LYS A 287 -0.34 4.55 27.62
CA LYS A 287 -1.00 5.87 27.54
C LYS A 287 -0.66 6.74 28.74
N ILE A 288 -0.76 6.19 29.95
CA ILE A 288 -0.43 6.91 31.19
C ILE A 288 1.05 7.34 31.19
N ALA A 289 1.98 6.44 30.83
CA ALA A 289 3.41 6.77 30.78
C ALA A 289 3.72 7.88 29.75
N ILE A 290 3.16 7.78 28.54
CA ILE A 290 3.30 8.79 27.48
C ILE A 290 2.77 10.15 27.96
N ASN A 291 1.60 10.16 28.60
CA ASN A 291 0.97 11.39 29.07
C ASN A 291 1.80 12.08 30.17
N ILE A 292 2.36 11.33 31.13
CA ILE A 292 3.20 11.89 32.20
C ILE A 292 4.45 12.54 31.61
N ILE A 293 5.18 11.82 30.75
CA ILE A 293 6.42 12.33 30.13
C ILE A 293 6.13 13.55 29.26
N THR A 294 5.08 13.49 28.43
CA THR A 294 4.66 14.60 27.55
C THR A 294 4.28 15.84 28.35
N SER A 295 3.54 15.67 29.46
CA SER A 295 3.15 16.78 30.34
C SER A 295 4.34 17.49 30.97
N LEU A 296 5.35 16.74 31.42
CA LEU A 296 6.58 17.32 31.99
C LEU A 296 7.32 18.18 30.97
N ILE A 297 7.41 17.72 29.72
CA ILE A 297 8.07 18.48 28.63
C ILE A 297 7.29 19.74 28.29
N ILE A 298 5.97 19.64 28.13
CA ILE A 298 5.12 20.80 27.85
C ILE A 298 5.23 21.83 28.98
N PHE A 299 5.25 21.39 30.24
CA PHE A 299 5.43 22.27 31.39
C PHE A 299 6.75 23.06 31.32
N ILE A 300 7.86 22.40 30.99
CA ILE A 300 9.17 23.05 30.78
C ILE A 300 9.11 24.07 29.63
N MET A 301 8.41 23.73 28.55
CA MET A 301 8.22 24.65 27.41
C MET A 301 7.36 25.87 27.78
N ILE A 302 6.30 25.70 28.58
CA ILE A 302 5.48 26.81 29.06
C ILE A 302 6.29 27.74 29.96
N ILE A 303 7.11 27.22 30.87
CA ILE A 303 8.02 28.03 31.69
C ILE A 303 8.96 28.83 30.78
N SER A 304 9.51 28.20 29.74
CA SER A 304 10.39 28.87 28.77
C SER A 304 9.67 29.99 28.03
N LEU A 305 8.40 29.78 27.69
CA LEU A 305 7.55 30.76 27.01
C LEU A 305 7.35 31.98 27.89
N ILE A 306 7.00 31.77 29.17
CA ILE A 306 6.85 32.83 30.17
C ILE A 306 8.17 33.58 30.37
N LEU A 307 9.30 32.88 30.46
CA LEU A 307 10.62 33.49 30.60
C LEU A 307 10.98 34.39 29.41
N ILE A 308 10.71 33.94 28.17
CA ILE A 308 10.94 34.74 26.96
C ILE A 308 10.06 36.00 26.97
N LEU A 309 8.80 35.90 27.40
CA LEU A 309 7.89 37.05 27.52
C LEU A 309 8.38 38.07 28.55
N ILE A 310 8.77 37.61 29.74
CA ILE A 310 9.26 38.48 30.83
C ILE A 310 10.57 39.16 30.42
N LYS A 311 11.47 38.45 29.72
CA LYS A 311 12.80 38.94 29.36
C LYS A 311 12.89 39.51 27.94
N ARG A 312 11.78 39.74 27.24
CA ARG A 312 11.74 40.15 25.82
C ARG A 312 12.61 41.36 25.44
N ASN A 313 12.90 42.25 26.39
CA ASN A 313 13.74 43.45 26.18
C ASN A 313 15.25 43.18 26.26
N GLN A 314 15.69 41.95 26.56
CA GLN A 314 17.12 41.61 26.58
C GLN A 314 17.69 41.60 25.16
N PRO A 315 18.90 42.13 24.91
CA PRO A 315 19.47 42.27 23.56
C PRO A 315 19.46 40.97 22.76
N ILE A 316 19.89 39.85 23.36
CA ILE A 316 19.83 38.54 22.71
C ILE A 316 18.43 38.16 22.18
N LEU A 317 17.36 38.54 22.89
CA LEU A 317 15.97 38.26 22.51
C LEU A 317 15.41 39.31 21.53
N SER A 318 15.69 40.59 21.74
CA SER A 318 15.27 41.65 20.82
C SER A 318 15.91 41.48 19.45
N ASP A 319 17.20 41.15 19.43
CA ASP A 319 18.02 41.16 18.21
C ASP A 319 17.76 39.92 17.35
N THR A 320 17.64 38.75 18.00
CA THR A 320 17.24 37.52 17.30
C THR A 320 15.75 37.52 16.95
N GLY A 321 14.94 38.26 17.70
CA GLY A 321 13.50 38.45 17.53
C GLY A 321 12.67 37.47 18.38
N TRP A 322 12.24 37.91 19.55
CA TRP A 322 11.48 37.13 20.53
C TRP A 322 10.17 36.54 19.98
N ILE A 323 9.47 37.22 19.07
CA ILE A 323 8.25 36.69 18.42
C ILE A 323 8.54 35.41 17.64
N LYS A 324 9.65 35.37 16.87
CA LYS A 324 10.06 34.17 16.12
C LYS A 324 10.27 32.99 17.07
N GLN A 325 10.90 33.25 18.21
CA GLN A 325 11.17 32.24 19.22
C GLN A 325 9.89 31.73 19.89
N LEU A 326 8.93 32.62 20.21
CA LEU A 326 7.63 32.22 20.72
C LEU A 326 6.87 31.33 19.72
N ILE A 327 6.88 31.69 18.43
CA ILE A 327 6.21 30.89 17.39
C ILE A 327 6.81 29.49 17.29
N ILE A 328 8.15 29.36 17.32
CA ILE A 328 8.80 28.05 17.36
C ILE A 328 8.35 27.26 18.59
N LEU A 329 8.33 27.89 19.76
CA LEU A 329 7.97 27.24 21.01
C LEU A 329 6.49 26.80 21.03
N ILE A 330 5.59 27.62 20.48
CA ILE A 330 4.18 27.27 20.27
C ILE A 330 4.07 26.07 19.32
N GLY A 331 4.83 26.05 18.22
CA GLY A 331 4.84 24.91 17.29
C GLY A 331 5.32 23.62 17.96
N LEU A 332 6.34 23.70 18.81
CA LEU A 332 6.81 22.55 19.60
C LEU A 332 5.79 22.11 20.65
N ILE A 333 5.16 23.04 21.37
CA ILE A 333 4.09 22.73 22.32
C ILE A 333 2.94 22.02 21.59
N GLN A 334 2.51 22.54 20.44
CA GLN A 334 1.46 21.94 19.62
C GLN A 334 1.84 20.52 19.17
N TYR A 335 3.08 20.34 18.71
CA TYR A 335 3.60 19.02 18.38
C TYR A 335 3.57 18.06 19.57
N PHE A 336 4.03 18.46 20.76
CA PHE A 336 3.98 17.60 21.94
C PHE A 336 2.54 17.34 22.42
N SER A 337 1.63 18.32 22.29
CA SER A 337 0.21 18.12 22.57
C SER A 337 -0.43 17.05 21.67
N SER A 338 0.07 16.84 20.45
CA SER A 338 -0.40 15.74 19.59
C SER A 338 -0.16 14.34 20.20
N LYS A 339 0.83 14.21 21.10
CA LYS A 339 1.23 12.93 21.69
C LYS A 339 0.27 12.42 22.76
N TYR A 340 -0.56 13.28 23.35
CA TYR A 340 -1.69 12.85 24.18
C TYR A 340 -2.70 11.98 23.41
N PHE A 341 -2.73 12.14 22.08
CA PHE A 341 -3.66 11.46 21.19
C PHE A 341 -2.96 10.42 20.30
N ILE A 342 -1.76 9.95 20.66
CA ILE A 342 -1.04 8.99 19.80
C ILE A 342 -1.71 7.61 19.78
N ILE A 343 -2.28 7.19 20.92
CA ILE A 343 -3.11 5.99 21.03
C ILE A 343 -4.54 6.42 20.74
N ASN A 344 -4.95 6.24 19.49
CA ASN A 344 -6.26 6.64 19.00
C ASN A 344 -7.30 5.59 19.40
N GLU A 345 -8.23 5.96 20.27
CA GLU A 345 -9.40 5.14 20.61
C GLU A 345 -10.61 5.50 19.73
N ASN A 346 -10.58 6.69 19.11
CA ASN A 346 -11.65 7.19 18.27
C ASN A 346 -11.16 8.18 17.20
N TRP A 347 -12.09 8.55 16.33
CA TRP A 347 -11.87 9.51 15.25
C TRP A 347 -11.39 10.88 15.73
N THR A 348 -11.96 11.42 16.81
CA THR A 348 -11.64 12.75 17.32
C THR A 348 -10.18 12.83 17.79
N GLN A 349 -9.71 11.80 18.51
CA GLN A 349 -8.31 11.70 18.93
C GLN A 349 -7.39 11.61 17.70
N SER A 350 -7.76 10.80 16.69
CA SER A 350 -6.99 10.68 15.44
C SER A 350 -6.85 12.00 14.70
N TYR A 351 -7.95 12.75 14.61
CA TYR A 351 -7.98 14.07 14.02
C TYR A 351 -7.08 15.06 14.78
N LEU A 352 -7.21 15.14 16.11
CA LEU A 352 -6.42 16.07 16.93
C LEU A 352 -4.94 15.73 16.89
N SER A 353 -4.58 14.44 16.93
CA SER A 353 -3.20 13.98 16.80
C SER A 353 -2.60 14.45 15.47
N PHE A 354 -3.28 14.16 14.35
CA PHE A 354 -2.83 14.53 13.01
C PHE A 354 -2.71 16.05 12.84
N LEU A 355 -3.74 16.80 13.22
CA LEU A 355 -3.76 18.25 13.06
C LEU A 355 -2.64 18.91 13.86
N PHE A 356 -2.53 18.62 15.16
CA PHE A 356 -1.54 19.25 16.03
C PHE A 356 -0.10 18.84 15.68
N LYS A 357 0.13 17.58 15.29
CA LYS A 357 1.45 17.10 14.86
C LYS A 357 1.96 17.96 13.69
N HIS A 358 1.25 17.94 12.57
CA HIS A 358 1.76 18.55 11.34
C HIS A 358 1.71 20.08 11.38
N SER A 359 0.67 20.68 11.96
CA SER A 359 0.63 22.14 12.10
C SER A 359 1.75 22.67 12.99
N GLY A 360 2.08 21.99 14.09
CA GLY A 360 3.22 22.34 14.94
C GLY A 360 4.56 22.28 14.20
N ILE A 361 4.79 21.20 13.45
CA ILE A 361 6.03 21.00 12.66
C ILE A 361 6.15 22.05 11.55
N PHE A 362 5.09 22.28 10.78
CA PHE A 362 5.11 23.29 9.71
C PHE A 362 5.32 24.70 10.26
N LEU A 363 4.75 25.03 11.42
CA LEU A 363 4.96 26.31 12.09
C LEU A 363 6.45 26.49 12.45
N THR A 364 7.09 25.46 13.00
CA THR A 364 8.53 25.48 13.29
C THR A 364 9.37 25.64 12.01
N TYR A 365 9.08 24.88 10.95
CA TYR A 365 9.81 24.98 9.68
C TYR A 365 9.67 26.32 8.99
N LEU A 366 8.50 26.94 9.08
CA LEU A 366 8.25 28.26 8.51
C LEU A 366 9.16 29.32 9.15
N ILE A 367 9.35 29.27 10.47
CA ILE A 367 10.30 30.15 11.15
C ILE A 367 11.76 29.77 10.83
N PHE A 368 12.10 28.49 10.73
CA PHE A 368 13.44 28.08 10.28
C PHE A 368 13.74 28.63 8.89
N TRP A 369 12.79 28.56 7.96
CA TRP A 369 12.93 29.09 6.62
C TRP A 369 13.18 30.60 6.60
N ILE A 370 12.50 31.34 7.47
CA ILE A 370 12.73 32.78 7.68
C ILE A 370 14.17 33.02 8.16
N TYR A 371 14.62 32.30 9.19
CA TYR A 371 15.99 32.42 9.70
C TYR A 371 17.04 32.13 8.60
N VAL A 372 16.85 31.04 7.86
CA VAL A 372 17.73 30.61 6.75
C VAL A 372 17.79 31.67 5.66
N SER A 373 16.63 32.21 5.26
CA SER A 373 16.56 33.17 4.16
C SER A 373 17.16 34.53 4.55
N SER A 374 16.89 35.02 5.75
CA SER A 374 17.53 36.22 6.28
C SER A 374 19.05 36.07 6.37
N ALA A 375 19.53 34.91 6.83
CA ALA A 375 20.96 34.61 6.88
C ALA A 375 21.59 34.49 5.50
N GLN A 376 20.87 33.97 4.51
CA GLN A 376 21.34 33.86 3.13
C GLN A 376 21.51 35.24 2.46
N ASP A 377 20.57 36.15 2.70
CA ASP A 377 20.55 37.45 2.03
C ASP A 377 21.51 38.46 2.70
N PHE A 378 21.67 38.42 4.02
CA PHE A 378 22.54 39.36 4.76
C PHE A 378 23.89 38.81 5.17
N GLY A 379 24.01 37.50 5.38
CA GLY A 379 25.28 36.91 5.80
C GLY A 379 26.37 37.09 4.74
N VAL A 380 27.60 37.30 5.20
CA VAL A 380 28.76 37.49 4.33
C VAL A 380 29.54 36.19 4.27
N GLY A 381 29.94 35.77 3.08
CA GLY A 381 30.77 34.58 2.94
C GLY A 381 32.08 34.74 3.70
N ASN A 382 32.57 33.68 4.36
CA ASN A 382 33.93 33.73 4.89
C ASN A 382 34.95 33.99 3.76
N ARG A 383 36.17 34.39 4.14
CA ARG A 383 37.24 34.76 3.19
C ARG A 383 37.45 33.71 2.09
N ASP A 384 37.53 32.44 2.46
CA ASP A 384 37.74 31.34 1.51
C ASP A 384 36.58 31.20 0.52
N TYR A 385 35.35 31.42 0.98
CA TYR A 385 34.17 31.36 0.14
C TYR A 385 34.09 32.55 -0.82
N GLU A 386 34.38 33.77 -0.36
CA GLU A 386 34.47 34.94 -1.25
C GLU A 386 35.56 34.77 -2.31
N LEU A 387 36.74 34.30 -1.91
CA LEU A 387 37.85 34.00 -2.83
C LEU A 387 37.45 32.95 -3.87
N LYS A 388 36.81 31.85 -3.45
CA LYS A 388 36.31 30.82 -4.39
C LYS A 388 35.30 31.38 -5.39
N ILE A 389 34.40 32.26 -4.96
CA ILE A 389 33.44 32.92 -5.86
C ILE A 389 34.15 33.87 -6.82
N ALA A 390 35.11 34.66 -6.33
CA ALA A 390 35.87 35.61 -7.14
C ALA A 390 36.68 34.89 -8.23
N ILE A 391 37.39 33.80 -7.88
CA ILE A 391 38.14 32.96 -8.83
C ILE A 391 37.20 32.31 -9.86
N LYS A 392 36.01 31.86 -9.44
CA LYS A 392 35.03 31.28 -10.38
C LYS A 392 34.53 32.34 -11.37
N LYS A 393 34.30 33.58 -10.91
CA LYS A 393 33.88 34.70 -11.76
C LYS A 393 34.98 35.17 -12.72
N SER A 394 36.24 35.19 -12.29
CA SER A 394 37.35 35.59 -13.16
C SER A 394 37.56 34.59 -14.30
N ARG A 395 37.49 33.28 -14.01
CA ARG A 395 37.55 32.21 -15.04
C ARG A 395 36.41 32.30 -16.07
N SER A 396 35.21 32.71 -15.66
CA SER A 396 34.11 32.90 -16.62
C SER A 396 34.29 34.13 -17.52
N ARG A 397 35.03 35.16 -17.08
CA ARG A 397 35.27 36.38 -17.87
C ARG A 397 36.45 36.24 -18.81
N SER A 398 37.48 35.48 -18.44
CA SER A 398 38.65 35.24 -19.30
C SER A 398 38.33 34.43 -20.57
N LEU A 399 37.11 33.90 -20.72
CA LEU A 399 36.64 33.22 -21.93
C LEU A 399 35.90 34.15 -22.91
N PHE A 400 35.63 35.41 -22.55
CA PHE A 400 34.73 36.28 -23.33
C PHE A 400 35.26 37.67 -23.71
N THR A 401 36.56 37.95 -23.55
CA THR A 401 37.14 39.21 -24.04
C THR A 401 38.32 38.96 -24.98
N PRO A 402 38.16 39.19 -26.29
CA PRO A 402 39.26 39.30 -27.23
C PRO A 402 40.15 40.49 -26.85
N SER A 403 41.45 40.33 -27.08
CA SER A 403 42.58 41.16 -26.65
C SER A 403 42.70 42.54 -27.30
N TYR A 404 41.62 43.30 -27.46
CA TYR A 404 41.68 44.67 -27.93
C TYR A 404 41.37 45.63 -26.77
N ILE A 405 42.17 46.69 -26.65
CA ILE A 405 42.17 47.75 -25.62
C ILE A 405 43.21 47.50 -24.50
N MET A 406 44.49 47.69 -24.85
CA MET A 406 45.51 48.16 -23.92
C MET A 406 46.33 49.23 -24.66
N GLU A 407 45.93 50.49 -24.53
CA GLU A 407 46.80 51.69 -24.67
C GLU A 407 45.94 52.93 -24.43
N GLY A 408 45.74 53.28 -23.15
CA GLY A 408 44.93 54.45 -22.81
C GLY A 408 44.61 54.63 -21.33
N GLU A 409 45.51 54.24 -20.42
CA GLU A 409 45.35 54.53 -18.99
C GLU A 409 46.55 55.35 -18.48
N LYS A 410 46.48 56.67 -18.68
CA LYS A 410 47.20 57.64 -17.85
C LYS A 410 46.28 58.84 -17.60
N LEU A 411 46.10 59.15 -16.31
CA LEU A 411 45.44 60.34 -15.74
C LEU A 411 43.90 60.33 -15.75
N ILE A 412 43.31 59.42 -14.96
CA ILE A 412 42.00 59.68 -14.36
C ILE A 412 42.26 60.53 -13.11
N SER A 413 41.79 61.78 -13.13
CA SER A 413 41.94 62.75 -12.03
C SER A 413 41.25 62.29 -10.74
N ASP A 414 41.78 62.70 -9.59
CA ASP A 414 41.28 62.35 -8.26
C ASP A 414 39.77 62.64 -8.04
N ASP A 415 39.20 63.63 -8.74
CA ASP A 415 37.76 63.94 -8.66
C ASP A 415 36.86 62.82 -9.21
N LYS A 416 37.28 62.14 -10.28
CA LYS A 416 36.53 60.98 -10.81
C LYS A 416 36.56 59.81 -9.83
N SER A 417 37.61 59.68 -9.02
CA SER A 417 37.70 58.62 -8.00
C SER A 417 36.65 58.80 -6.88
N LYS A 418 36.42 60.05 -6.45
CA LYS A 418 35.41 60.41 -5.44
C LYS A 418 34.00 60.17 -5.95
N GLU A 419 33.71 60.59 -7.18
CA GLU A 419 32.40 60.37 -7.82
C GLU A 419 32.12 58.86 -7.98
N LEU A 420 33.12 58.06 -8.39
CA LEU A 420 32.99 56.61 -8.46
C LEU A 420 32.75 55.96 -7.09
N SER A 421 33.37 56.49 -6.04
CA SER A 421 33.18 56.00 -4.67
C SER A 421 31.76 56.25 -4.15
N PHE A 422 31.19 57.42 -4.47
CA PHE A 422 29.80 57.79 -4.16
C PHE A 422 28.80 56.91 -4.93
N ILE A 423 28.99 56.72 -6.24
CA ILE A 423 28.13 55.83 -7.04
C ILE A 423 28.20 54.38 -6.50
N ARG A 424 29.38 53.93 -6.05
CA ARG A 424 29.54 52.60 -5.45
C ARG A 424 28.82 52.47 -4.10
N SER A 425 28.82 53.50 -3.25
CA SER A 425 28.11 53.46 -1.98
C SER A 425 26.59 53.46 -2.22
N GLU A 426 26.09 54.30 -3.13
CA GLU A 426 24.67 54.35 -3.50
C GLU A 426 24.17 53.01 -4.06
N LEU A 427 24.92 52.39 -4.98
CA LEU A 427 24.60 51.06 -5.53
C LEU A 427 24.63 49.95 -4.46
N LYS A 428 25.46 50.07 -3.41
CA LYS A 428 25.46 49.14 -2.28
C LYS A 428 24.22 49.31 -1.43
N THR A 429 23.85 50.55 -1.12
CA THR A 429 22.64 50.88 -0.37
C THR A 429 21.39 50.37 -1.09
N GLN A 430 21.31 50.54 -2.40
CA GLN A 430 20.23 49.99 -3.22
C GLN A 430 20.16 48.45 -3.14
N LYS A 431 21.30 47.75 -3.21
CA LYS A 431 21.34 46.29 -3.06
C LYS A 431 20.90 45.82 -1.66
N ILE A 432 21.25 46.57 -0.62
CA ILE A 432 20.78 46.27 0.74
C ILE A 432 19.27 46.49 0.82
N TYR A 433 18.75 47.58 0.25
CA TYR A 433 17.31 47.86 0.17
C TYR A 433 16.53 46.74 -0.51
N GLU A 434 17.00 46.26 -1.65
CA GLU A 434 16.37 45.14 -2.36
C GLU A 434 16.33 43.87 -1.49
N LYS A 435 17.40 43.57 -0.76
CA LYS A 435 17.46 42.44 0.18
C LYS A 435 16.50 42.62 1.36
N VAL A 436 16.41 43.82 1.92
CA VAL A 436 15.46 44.17 3.00
C VAL A 436 14.03 43.95 2.51
N ARG A 437 13.66 44.53 1.36
CA ARG A 437 12.33 44.40 0.76
C ARG A 437 11.98 42.95 0.46
N LYS A 438 12.93 42.19 -0.09
CA LYS A 438 12.76 40.75 -0.39
C LYS A 438 12.52 39.93 0.88
N ASN A 439 13.28 40.17 1.95
CA ASN A 439 13.06 39.48 3.23
C ASN A 439 11.73 39.89 3.87
N HIS A 440 11.39 41.17 3.90
CA HIS A 440 10.10 41.64 4.39
C HIS A 440 8.92 40.96 3.66
N PHE A 441 9.02 40.84 2.33
CA PHE A 441 8.02 40.13 1.53
C PHE A 441 7.98 38.63 1.84
N LEU A 442 9.12 38.01 2.15
CA LEU A 442 9.16 36.61 2.60
C LEU A 442 8.39 36.41 3.91
N TYR A 443 8.56 37.31 4.87
CA TYR A 443 7.84 37.27 6.13
C TYR A 443 6.32 37.36 5.93
N ILE A 444 5.85 38.27 5.07
CA ILE A 444 4.44 38.37 4.70
C ILE A 444 3.95 37.07 4.04
N LYS A 445 4.71 36.52 3.09
CA LYS A 445 4.40 35.23 2.46
C LYS A 445 4.25 34.11 3.48
N CYS A 446 5.18 34.04 4.43
CA CYS A 446 5.14 33.06 5.51
C CYS A 446 3.87 33.21 6.37
N LEU A 447 3.45 34.45 6.69
CA LEU A 447 2.20 34.69 7.41
C LEU A 447 0.96 34.21 6.62
N PHE A 448 0.97 34.29 5.30
CA PHE A 448 -0.10 33.75 4.44
C PHE A 448 -0.03 32.22 4.24
N TYR A 449 1.16 31.63 4.19
CA TYR A 449 1.30 30.19 3.98
C TYR A 449 0.77 29.35 5.14
N PHE A 450 0.88 29.83 6.38
CA PHE A 450 0.43 29.04 7.53
C PHE A 450 -1.10 28.79 7.53
N PRO A 451 -1.98 29.78 7.36
CA PRO A 451 -3.42 29.55 7.19
C PRO A 451 -3.76 28.60 6.03
N ILE A 452 -3.04 28.67 4.91
CA ILE A 452 -3.22 27.77 3.78
C ILE A 452 -2.89 26.33 4.17
N ILE A 453 -1.78 26.11 4.89
CA ILE A 453 -1.40 24.79 5.42
C ILE A 453 -2.49 24.25 6.36
N ILE A 454 -2.99 25.09 7.28
CA ILE A 454 -4.09 24.70 8.18
C ILE A 454 -5.36 24.34 7.40
N PHE A 455 -5.71 25.12 6.38
CA PHE A 455 -6.85 24.83 5.52
C PHE A 455 -6.70 23.49 4.79
N ILE A 456 -5.51 23.17 4.28
CA ILE A 456 -5.21 21.87 3.65
C ILE A 456 -5.39 20.73 4.67
N LEU A 457 -4.82 20.86 5.88
CA LEU A 457 -4.93 19.84 6.93
C LEU A 457 -6.40 19.61 7.32
N ILE A 458 -7.17 20.68 7.53
CA ILE A 458 -8.61 20.59 7.84
C ILE A 458 -9.38 19.96 6.68
N SER A 459 -9.06 20.31 5.43
CA SER A 459 -9.70 19.73 4.25
C SER A 459 -9.45 18.22 4.14
N CYS A 460 -8.24 17.76 4.44
CA CYS A 460 -7.92 16.33 4.53
C CYS A 460 -8.78 15.61 5.58
N VAL A 461 -8.96 16.23 6.76
CA VAL A 461 -9.78 15.68 7.85
C VAL A 461 -11.25 15.61 7.44
N ILE A 462 -11.80 16.67 6.83
CA ILE A 462 -13.19 16.70 6.35
C ILE A 462 -13.42 15.61 5.29
N TYR A 463 -12.50 15.48 4.34
CA TYR A 463 -12.56 14.45 3.31
C TYR A 463 -12.59 13.04 3.91
N GLN A 464 -11.68 12.74 4.84
CA GLN A 464 -11.62 11.44 5.49
C GLN A 464 -12.84 11.16 6.39
N ASN A 465 -13.39 12.18 7.05
CA ASN A 465 -14.63 12.02 7.82
C ASN A 465 -15.81 11.63 6.90
N LYS A 466 -15.89 12.19 5.69
CA LYS A 466 -16.91 11.81 4.71
C LYS A 466 -16.73 10.35 4.26
N ALA A 467 -15.49 9.95 3.96
CA ALA A 467 -15.18 8.56 3.60
C ALA A 467 -15.53 7.57 4.74
N ARG A 468 -15.27 7.95 5.99
CA ARG A 468 -15.64 7.16 7.17
C ARG A 468 -17.14 6.94 7.29
N LYS A 469 -17.94 8.01 7.15
CA LYS A 469 -19.41 7.89 7.21
C LYS A 469 -19.98 6.94 6.17
N ILE A 470 -19.32 6.79 5.02
CA ILE A 470 -19.74 5.87 3.95
C ILE A 470 -19.41 4.41 4.31
N LYS A 471 -18.25 4.14 4.90
CA LYS A 471 -17.79 2.78 5.22
C LYS A 471 -18.34 2.22 6.54
N GLY A 472 -18.76 3.09 7.47
CA GLY A 472 -19.13 2.71 8.83
C GLY A 472 -17.91 2.60 9.75
N ASP A 473 -18.11 2.83 11.06
CA ASP A 473 -17.00 2.82 12.04
C ASP A 473 -16.40 1.42 12.23
N SER A 474 -17.16 0.34 11.97
CA SER A 474 -16.70 -1.05 12.08
C SER A 474 -15.50 -1.37 11.17
N PHE A 475 -15.35 -0.65 10.05
CA PHE A 475 -14.28 -0.84 9.09
C PHE A 475 -12.89 -0.46 9.64
N TYR A 476 -12.84 0.36 10.69
CA TYR A 476 -11.59 0.89 11.24
C TYR A 476 -11.09 0.11 12.46
N TYR A 477 -11.78 -0.95 12.86
CA TYR A 477 -11.24 -1.89 13.82
C TYR A 477 -10.49 -2.97 13.06
N VAL A 478 -9.20 -3.11 13.38
CA VAL A 478 -8.32 -4.10 12.74
C VAL A 478 -7.80 -5.05 13.81
N GLN A 479 -7.75 -6.32 13.46
CA GLN A 479 -7.21 -7.36 14.33
C GLN A 479 -5.68 -7.39 14.22
N GLY A 480 -5.00 -7.28 15.36
CA GLY A 480 -3.55 -7.37 15.47
C GLY A 480 -3.03 -8.80 15.37
N GLN A 481 -1.70 -8.95 15.35
CA GLN A 481 -1.03 -10.26 15.31
C GLN A 481 -1.24 -11.09 16.59
N ASN A 482 -1.58 -10.44 17.69
CA ASN A 482 -1.96 -11.08 18.95
C ASN A 482 -3.47 -11.33 19.03
N GLU A 483 -4.14 -11.27 17.88
CA GLU A 483 -5.56 -11.54 17.69
C GLU A 483 -6.49 -10.56 18.43
N LYS A 484 -5.98 -9.49 19.03
CA LYS A 484 -6.79 -8.45 19.67
C LYS A 484 -7.09 -7.30 18.72
N TRP A 485 -8.21 -6.63 18.95
CA TRP A 485 -8.66 -5.53 18.11
C TRP A 485 -8.09 -4.20 18.59
N TYR A 486 -7.82 -3.31 17.64
CA TYR A 486 -7.50 -1.91 17.93
C TYR A 486 -8.09 -1.01 16.85
N TYR A 487 -8.24 0.27 17.18
CA TYR A 487 -8.72 1.28 16.24
C TYR A 487 -7.56 1.76 15.34
N GLU A 488 -7.68 1.55 14.03
CA GLU A 488 -6.76 2.07 13.04
C GLU A 488 -7.25 3.43 12.52
N SER A 489 -6.43 4.47 12.76
CA SER A 489 -6.75 5.83 12.33
C SER A 489 -6.99 5.91 10.81
N PRO A 490 -8.11 6.50 10.34
CA PRO A 490 -8.33 6.71 8.91
C PRO A 490 -7.32 7.68 8.28
N LEU A 491 -6.69 8.52 9.11
CA LEU A 491 -5.68 9.50 8.70
C LEU A 491 -4.28 8.91 8.64
N LYS A 492 -4.09 7.61 8.93
CA LYS A 492 -2.77 6.96 8.94
C LYS A 492 -2.03 7.09 7.61
N SER A 493 -2.74 6.95 6.49
CA SER A 493 -2.16 7.14 5.15
C SER A 493 -1.77 8.59 4.88
N ASN A 494 -2.61 9.55 5.29
CA ASN A 494 -2.31 10.98 5.20
C ASN A 494 -1.10 11.35 6.07
N ASP A 495 -0.98 10.84 7.30
CA ASP A 495 0.16 11.09 8.19
C ASP A 495 1.48 10.70 7.52
N ILE A 496 1.52 9.54 6.86
CA ILE A 496 2.70 9.08 6.09
C ILE A 496 3.06 10.06 4.97
N VAL A 497 2.06 10.51 4.19
CA VAL A 497 2.29 11.48 3.10
C VAL A 497 2.87 12.79 3.63
N PHE A 498 2.34 13.30 4.75
CA PHE A 498 2.86 14.50 5.37
C PHE A 498 4.26 14.31 5.97
N ASN A 499 4.56 13.16 6.57
CA ASN A 499 5.92 12.84 7.03
C ASN A 499 6.93 12.84 5.87
N ILE A 500 6.54 12.34 4.68
CA ILE A 500 7.37 12.39 3.47
C ILE A 500 7.60 13.84 3.01
N ILE A 501 6.55 14.66 2.99
CA ILE A 501 6.66 16.09 2.64
C ILE A 501 7.60 16.81 3.60
N GLU A 502 7.45 16.57 4.91
CA GLU A 502 8.31 17.12 5.95
C GLU A 502 9.78 16.70 5.77
N PHE A 503 10.02 15.43 5.45
CA PHE A 503 11.35 14.93 5.15
C PHE A 503 11.98 15.66 3.95
N ILE A 504 11.24 15.86 2.85
CA ILE A 504 11.72 16.61 1.69
C ILE A 504 12.05 18.06 2.05
N ILE A 505 11.17 18.74 2.81
CA ILE A 505 11.40 20.11 3.28
C ILE A 505 12.67 20.19 4.15
N SER A 506 12.88 19.21 5.03
CA SER A 506 14.06 19.15 5.90
C SER A 506 15.36 19.00 5.11
N ILE A 507 15.37 18.19 4.04
CA ILE A 507 16.52 18.08 3.12
C ILE A 507 16.81 19.40 2.42
N ILE A 508 15.78 20.07 1.89
CA ILE A 508 15.94 21.37 1.22
C ILE A 508 16.53 22.40 2.20
N LEU A 509 16.05 22.43 3.44
CA LEU A 509 16.59 23.26 4.51
C LEU A 509 18.05 22.94 4.81
N ALA A 510 18.40 21.66 4.95
CA ALA A 510 19.77 21.22 5.24
C ALA A 510 20.75 21.65 4.14
N LEU A 511 20.37 21.50 2.87
CA LEU A 511 21.20 21.93 1.73
C LEU A 511 21.47 23.44 1.75
N LYS A 512 20.45 24.25 2.05
CA LYS A 512 20.62 25.70 2.21
C LYS A 512 21.50 26.05 3.41
N LEU A 513 21.24 25.43 4.57
CA LEU A 513 21.99 25.67 5.80
C LEU A 513 23.46 25.26 5.68
N LYS A 514 23.77 24.17 4.96
CA LYS A 514 25.16 23.76 4.68
C LYS A 514 25.95 24.82 3.92
N LYS A 515 25.29 25.60 3.06
CA LYS A 515 25.91 26.74 2.38
C LYS A 515 26.11 27.92 3.32
N ILE A 516 25.08 28.24 4.11
CA ILE A 516 25.04 29.39 5.02
C ILE A 516 25.92 29.18 6.26
N SER A 517 26.22 27.95 6.66
CA SER A 517 27.08 27.67 7.81
C SER A 517 28.51 28.20 7.65
N LYS A 518 28.93 28.48 6.40
CA LYS A 518 30.19 29.13 6.04
C LYS A 518 30.11 30.65 6.04
N TYR A 519 28.94 31.22 6.32
CA TYR A 519 28.75 32.66 6.37
C TYR A 519 29.07 33.17 7.77
N GLU A 520 29.52 34.41 7.80
CA GLU A 520 29.73 35.23 8.96
C GLU A 520 28.71 36.38 8.94
N CYS A 521 28.71 37.19 9.99
CA CYS A 521 27.70 38.22 10.20
C CYS A 521 26.27 37.61 10.19
N ILE A 522 26.13 36.42 10.78
CA ILE A 522 24.86 35.71 10.97
C ILE A 522 24.67 35.38 12.45
N PHE A 523 23.41 35.20 12.87
CA PHE A 523 23.12 34.71 14.22
C PHE A 523 23.65 33.28 14.42
N LYS A 524 24.26 33.02 15.59
CA LYS A 524 24.72 31.67 15.98
C LYS A 524 23.58 30.65 15.99
N THR A 525 22.35 31.10 16.19
CA THR A 525 21.13 30.29 16.06
C THR A 525 21.04 29.56 14.73
N ILE A 526 21.54 30.14 13.62
CA ILE A 526 21.57 29.47 12.30
C ILE A 526 22.40 28.19 12.33
N LYS A 527 23.53 28.20 13.05
CA LYS A 527 24.38 27.00 13.21
C LYS A 527 23.67 25.93 14.04
N TYR A 528 22.88 26.34 15.04
CA TYR A 528 22.05 25.40 15.81
C TYR A 528 20.90 24.83 14.97
N ILE A 529 20.22 25.66 14.16
CA ILE A 529 19.19 25.18 13.22
C ILE A 529 19.78 24.14 12.26
N TYR A 530 21.00 24.33 11.76
CA TYR A 530 21.65 23.33 10.93
C TYR A 530 21.79 21.98 11.63
N ILE A 531 22.34 21.94 12.84
CA ILE A 531 22.48 20.71 13.64
C ILE A 531 21.10 20.07 13.88
N VAL A 532 20.12 20.88 14.26
CA VAL A 532 18.75 20.44 14.51
C VAL A 532 18.11 19.82 13.27
N VAL A 533 18.24 20.44 12.10
CA VAL A 533 17.70 19.89 10.86
C VAL A 533 18.34 18.55 10.50
N ILE A 534 19.63 18.35 10.77
CA ILE A 534 20.28 17.04 10.61
C ILE A 534 19.68 16.00 11.58
N ILE A 535 19.40 16.37 12.82
CA ILE A 535 18.71 15.50 13.78
C ILE A 535 17.31 15.14 13.29
N ILE A 536 16.56 16.12 12.77
CA ILE A 536 15.21 15.88 12.23
C ILE A 536 15.26 14.94 11.01
N ILE A 537 16.23 15.09 10.10
CA ILE A 537 16.40 14.18 8.95
C ILE A 537 16.68 12.75 9.41
N THR A 538 17.48 12.58 10.46
CA THR A 538 17.98 11.26 10.89
C THR A 538 17.00 10.51 11.79
N ILE A 539 16.30 11.20 12.70
CA ILE A 539 15.47 10.57 13.74
C ILE A 539 13.99 11.02 13.69
N GLY A 540 13.66 12.03 12.88
CA GLY A 540 12.30 12.59 12.79
C GLY A 540 11.39 11.90 11.76
N PRO A 541 10.86 12.60 10.74
CA PRO A 541 9.79 12.10 9.87
C PRO A 541 10.11 10.79 9.14
N LEU A 542 11.40 10.55 8.79
CA LEU A 542 11.82 9.31 8.12
C LEU A 542 11.58 8.08 9.00
N ILE A 543 11.79 8.20 10.31
CA ILE A 543 11.62 7.11 11.26
C ILE A 543 10.14 6.74 11.39
N ASP A 544 9.22 7.69 11.36
CA ASP A 544 7.78 7.41 11.36
C ASP A 544 7.37 6.58 10.12
N VAL A 545 7.95 6.88 8.95
CA VAL A 545 7.73 6.12 7.71
C VAL A 545 8.33 4.71 7.82
N ILE A 546 9.56 4.58 8.30
CA ILE A 546 10.22 3.27 8.48
C ILE A 546 9.46 2.42 9.50
N GLY A 547 9.09 3.01 10.65
CA GLY A 547 8.33 2.34 11.70
C GLY A 547 7.00 1.79 11.19
N PHE A 548 6.33 2.52 10.29
CA PHE A 548 5.09 2.05 9.66
C PHE A 548 5.27 0.79 8.80
N TYR A 549 6.32 0.71 8.00
CA TYR A 549 6.53 -0.44 7.11
C TYR A 549 7.23 -1.63 7.78
N VAL A 550 8.08 -1.37 8.77
CA VAL A 550 8.92 -2.41 9.41
C VAL A 550 8.22 -3.08 10.59
N LEU A 551 7.51 -2.32 11.44
CA LEU A 551 6.95 -2.83 12.68
C LEU A 551 5.49 -3.28 12.47
N LYS A 552 5.28 -4.60 12.40
CA LYS A 552 3.93 -5.19 12.25
C LYS A 552 3.10 -5.14 13.54
N ASN A 553 3.76 -5.13 14.70
CA ASN A 553 3.09 -5.04 15.99
C ASN A 553 2.84 -3.58 16.36
N ILE A 554 1.57 -3.22 16.54
CA ILE A 554 1.13 -1.85 16.79
C ILE A 554 1.70 -1.25 18.08
N ILE A 555 1.87 -2.03 19.14
CA ILE A 555 2.42 -1.55 20.41
C ILE A 555 3.88 -1.11 20.21
N TYR A 556 4.68 -1.97 19.57
CA TYR A 556 6.08 -1.65 19.30
C TYR A 556 6.20 -0.48 18.31
N GLN A 557 5.32 -0.42 17.31
CA GLN A 557 5.26 0.71 16.37
C GLN A 557 4.99 2.04 17.11
N VAL A 558 3.98 2.09 17.97
CA VAL A 558 3.62 3.29 18.74
C VAL A 558 4.75 3.71 19.68
N LEU A 559 5.34 2.78 20.43
CA LEU A 559 6.45 3.06 21.34
C LEU A 559 7.71 3.52 20.60
N PHE A 560 8.08 2.84 19.52
CA PHE A 560 9.24 3.19 18.71
C PHE A 560 9.09 4.60 18.11
N ASN A 561 7.95 4.88 17.48
CA ASN A 561 7.66 6.20 16.92
C ASN A 561 7.59 7.26 18.02
N TYR A 562 7.05 6.96 19.20
CA TYR A 562 7.03 7.91 20.32
C TYR A 562 8.43 8.25 20.83
N ILE A 563 9.26 7.25 21.14
CA ILE A 563 10.59 7.44 21.74
C ILE A 563 11.52 8.19 20.79
N THR A 564 11.56 7.79 19.52
CA THR A 564 12.43 8.42 18.52
C THR A 564 12.05 9.89 18.29
N ASN A 565 10.76 10.16 18.13
CA ASN A 565 10.22 11.50 18.05
C ASN A 565 10.48 12.33 19.32
N LEU A 566 10.32 11.73 20.50
CA LEU A 566 10.61 12.38 21.77
C LEU A 566 12.06 12.87 21.80
N ILE A 567 13.01 12.01 21.45
CA ILE A 567 14.44 12.34 21.36
C ILE A 567 14.67 13.45 20.32
N CYS A 568 14.09 13.32 19.12
CA CYS A 568 14.26 14.28 18.04
C CYS A 568 13.80 15.69 18.45
N TYR A 569 12.54 15.85 18.87
CA TYR A 569 11.97 17.17 19.14
C TYR A 569 12.36 17.75 20.51
N THR A 570 12.74 16.92 21.48
CA THR A 570 13.40 17.42 22.70
C THR A 570 14.80 17.92 22.39
N SER A 571 15.52 17.30 21.45
CA SER A 571 16.82 17.80 20.97
C SER A 571 16.66 19.13 20.22
N VAL A 572 15.63 19.26 19.38
CA VAL A 572 15.27 20.54 18.73
C VAL A 572 15.12 21.64 19.78
N TYR A 573 14.31 21.38 20.82
CA TYR A 573 14.12 22.32 21.92
C TYR A 573 15.43 22.62 22.67
N GLY A 574 16.20 21.58 23.04
CA GLY A 574 17.45 21.72 23.80
C GLY A 574 18.52 22.52 23.05
N PHE A 575 18.77 22.24 21.78
CA PHE A 575 19.76 22.97 20.99
C PHE A 575 19.32 24.41 20.69
N PHE A 576 18.03 24.64 20.47
CA PHE A 576 17.54 25.97 20.10
C PHE A 576 17.34 26.88 21.32
N PHE A 577 16.71 26.37 22.39
CA PHE A 577 16.33 27.15 23.57
C PHE A 577 17.24 26.91 24.78
N GLY A 578 17.87 25.75 24.93
CA GLY A 578 18.61 25.42 26.15
C GLY A 578 19.71 26.44 26.46
N LYS A 579 20.52 26.80 25.45
CA LYS A 579 21.57 27.82 25.61
C LYS A 579 21.01 29.22 25.83
N LEU A 580 19.90 29.56 25.17
CA LEU A 580 19.23 30.85 25.34
C LEU A 580 18.69 31.00 26.76
N ILE A 581 17.96 30.00 27.27
CA ILE A 581 17.41 29.97 28.63
C ILE A 581 18.56 30.01 29.65
N LEU A 582 19.64 29.25 29.43
CA LEU A 582 20.83 29.28 30.27
C LEU A 582 21.43 30.69 30.38
N TYR A 583 21.49 31.42 29.27
CA TYR A 583 21.96 32.81 29.25
C TYR A 583 21.02 33.76 29.99
N LEU A 584 19.70 33.62 29.78
CA LEU A 584 18.68 34.44 30.44
C LEU A 584 18.65 34.23 31.97
N LEU A 585 18.87 33.00 32.45
CA LEU A 585 18.79 32.66 33.88
C LEU A 585 20.11 32.90 34.62
N LEU A 586 21.24 32.40 34.09
CA LEU A 586 22.49 32.30 34.86
C LEU A 586 23.58 33.30 34.48
N LYS A 587 23.56 33.86 33.25
CA LYS A 587 24.68 34.66 32.72
C LYS A 587 24.24 36.00 32.16
N LYS A 588 23.66 36.84 33.03
CA LYS A 588 23.14 38.18 32.68
C LYS A 588 24.14 39.01 31.86
N GLU A 589 25.43 38.98 32.20
CA GLU A 589 26.48 39.72 31.48
C GLU A 589 26.64 39.29 30.02
N LYS A 590 26.45 38.01 29.71
CA LYS A 590 26.59 37.50 28.34
C LYS A 590 25.40 37.84 27.44
N CYS A 591 24.26 38.22 28.00
CA CYS A 591 23.08 38.63 27.22
C CYS A 591 23.30 39.95 26.48
N CYS A 592 24.18 40.81 27.00
CA CYS A 592 24.54 42.10 26.38
C CYS A 592 25.72 41.98 25.41
N ASN A 593 26.45 40.87 25.42
CA ASN A 593 27.59 40.66 24.52
C ASN A 593 27.12 40.10 23.17
N ILE A 594 27.25 40.90 22.12
CA ILE A 594 26.88 40.54 20.74
C ILE A 594 27.63 39.28 20.27
N GLU A 595 28.89 39.11 20.66
CA GLU A 595 29.68 37.91 20.33
C GLU A 595 29.07 36.63 20.89
N ALA A 596 28.24 36.70 21.94
CA ALA A 596 27.62 35.51 22.53
C ALA A 596 26.59 34.85 21.59
N TYR A 597 25.92 35.64 20.73
CA TYR A 597 24.81 35.18 19.88
C TYR A 597 24.95 35.54 18.39
N PHE A 598 25.95 36.34 18.01
CA PHE A 598 26.25 36.69 16.63
C PHE A 598 27.65 36.19 16.22
N VAL A 599 27.82 35.79 14.96
CA VAL A 599 29.11 35.33 14.42
C VAL A 599 29.86 36.53 13.86
N TYR A 600 30.92 36.93 14.55
CA TYR A 600 31.79 38.01 14.10
C TYR A 600 32.62 37.57 12.90
N PRO A 601 32.92 38.48 11.98
CA PRO A 601 33.87 38.21 10.92
C PRO A 601 35.31 38.23 11.47
N THR A 602 36.23 37.56 10.78
CA THR A 602 37.65 37.50 11.15
C THR A 602 38.34 38.87 11.03
N LYS A 603 39.51 39.02 11.65
CA LYS A 603 40.31 40.29 11.65
C LYS A 603 40.63 40.84 10.26
N SER A 604 40.52 40.05 9.19
CA SER A 604 40.80 40.49 7.82
C SER A 604 39.58 41.09 7.09
N PHE A 605 38.48 41.29 7.81
CA PHE A 605 37.22 41.79 7.26
C PHE A 605 37.15 43.31 7.19
N CYS A 606 36.65 43.82 6.07
CA CYS A 606 36.45 45.23 5.81
C CYS A 606 35.02 45.63 6.20
N TYR A 607 34.84 46.30 7.34
CA TYR A 607 33.51 46.67 7.84
C TYR A 607 32.85 47.82 7.06
N GLU A 608 33.62 48.59 6.30
CA GLU A 608 33.07 49.64 5.43
C GLU A 608 32.44 49.04 4.17
N HIS A 609 33.13 48.07 3.58
CA HIS A 609 32.69 47.46 2.33
C HIS A 609 31.93 46.15 2.50
N TRP A 610 31.86 45.63 3.73
CA TRP A 610 31.32 44.32 4.09
C TRP A 610 31.89 43.18 3.23
N SER A 611 33.22 43.15 3.06
CA SER A 611 33.91 42.16 2.23
C SER A 611 35.33 41.85 2.72
N TYR A 612 35.84 40.66 2.37
CA TYR A 612 37.22 40.26 2.60
C TYR A 612 38.20 40.71 1.53
N LEU A 613 37.69 41.05 0.34
CA LEU A 613 38.47 41.33 -0.86
C LEU A 613 38.80 42.83 -1.02
N CYS A 614 38.42 43.66 -0.05
CA CYS A 614 38.76 45.09 -0.05
C CYS A 614 40.21 45.30 0.43
N GLU A 615 40.86 46.33 -0.12
CA GLU A 615 42.21 46.78 0.24
C GLU A 615 42.23 47.89 1.31
N CYS A 616 41.07 48.27 1.87
CA CYS A 616 41.00 49.27 2.94
C CYS A 616 41.75 48.84 4.20
N GLU A 617 42.17 49.84 4.99
CA GLU A 617 42.80 49.64 6.29
C GLU A 617 41.85 48.90 7.25
N LYS A 618 42.35 47.85 7.92
CA LYS A 618 41.54 46.86 8.64
C LYS A 618 41.68 46.93 10.16
N SER A 619 42.48 47.87 10.68
CA SER A 619 42.72 48.04 12.11
C SER A 619 41.60 48.87 12.74
N LEU A 620 40.53 48.19 13.17
CA LEU A 620 39.51 48.77 14.04
C LEU A 620 39.71 48.31 15.49
N THR A 621 39.43 49.21 16.43
CA THR A 621 39.36 48.87 17.85
C THR A 621 38.15 47.95 18.13
N PRO A 622 38.18 47.12 19.19
CA PRO A 622 37.04 46.28 19.56
C PRO A 622 35.72 47.06 19.78
N LEU A 623 35.81 48.30 20.26
CA LEU A 623 34.66 49.19 20.44
C LEU A 623 34.03 49.59 19.10
N GLU A 624 34.84 49.99 18.13
CA GLU A 624 34.37 50.33 16.78
C GLU A 624 33.77 49.13 16.07
N ILE A 625 34.38 47.95 16.23
CA ILE A 625 33.82 46.70 15.70
C ILE A 625 32.44 46.45 16.32
N ASN A 626 32.30 46.52 17.65
CA ASN A 626 31.02 46.32 18.31
C ASN A 626 29.95 47.33 17.86
N PHE A 627 30.34 48.58 17.66
CA PHE A 627 29.45 49.62 17.14
C PHE A 627 28.97 49.30 15.72
N LYS A 628 29.89 48.98 14.79
CA LYS A 628 29.54 48.60 13.41
C LYS A 628 28.68 47.33 13.36
N MET A 629 28.96 46.35 14.23
CA MET A 629 28.16 45.12 14.34
C MET A 629 26.76 45.37 14.88
N LYS A 630 26.60 46.26 15.86
CA LYS A 630 25.29 46.66 16.37
C LYS A 630 24.43 47.30 15.28
N ARG A 631 24.98 48.25 14.50
CA ARG A 631 24.27 48.85 13.36
C ARG A 631 23.87 47.82 12.31
N PHE A 632 24.71 46.81 12.08
CA PHE A 632 24.38 45.73 11.15
C PHE A 632 23.25 44.81 11.65
N ILE A 633 23.21 44.55 12.96
CA ILE A 633 22.11 43.82 13.60
C ILE A 633 20.82 44.63 13.52
N GLU A 634 20.87 45.96 13.65
CA GLU A 634 19.70 46.82 13.44
C GLU A 634 19.10 46.63 12.05
N VAL A 635 19.92 46.44 11.01
CA VAL A 635 19.42 46.07 9.67
C VAL A 635 18.62 44.77 9.71
N TYR A 636 19.14 43.71 10.37
CA TYR A 636 18.40 42.45 10.56
C TYR A 636 17.07 42.67 11.28
N ILE A 637 17.07 43.48 12.35
CA ILE A 637 15.88 43.76 13.15
C ILE A 637 14.83 44.46 12.28
N GLN A 638 15.21 45.53 11.57
CA GLN A 638 14.32 46.28 10.69
C GLN A 638 13.72 45.40 9.60
N CYS A 639 14.49 44.47 9.02
CA CYS A 639 13.98 43.52 8.03
C CYS A 639 12.91 42.57 8.58
N SER A 640 12.93 42.32 9.89
CA SER A 640 11.99 41.41 10.57
C SER A 640 10.77 42.11 11.18
N LYS A 641 10.76 43.45 11.21
CA LYS A 641 9.61 44.24 11.64
C LYS A 641 8.62 44.39 10.48
N ILE A 642 7.52 43.64 10.54
CA ILE A 642 6.41 43.73 9.58
C ILE A 642 5.30 44.64 10.11
N ILE A 643 5.08 44.54 11.42
CA ILE A 643 3.98 45.17 12.13
C ILE A 643 4.60 46.07 13.19
N GLU A 644 4.24 47.34 13.16
CA GLU A 644 4.52 48.28 14.24
C GLU A 644 3.20 48.70 14.87
N ILE A 645 3.12 48.58 16.20
CA ILE A 645 1.98 49.09 16.95
C ILE A 645 2.35 50.51 17.36
N TYR A 646 1.77 51.50 16.68
CA TYR A 646 1.96 52.91 16.97
C TYR A 646 0.63 53.51 17.38
N ASP A 647 0.57 54.03 18.61
CA ASP A 647 -0.64 54.69 19.15
C ASP A 647 -1.88 53.77 19.19
N GLY A 648 -1.67 52.51 19.61
CA GLY A 648 -2.73 51.48 19.66
C GLY A 648 -3.15 50.92 18.29
N ASN A 649 -2.68 51.50 17.18
CA ASN A 649 -2.99 51.04 15.84
C ASN A 649 -1.90 50.11 15.30
N ILE A 650 -2.32 48.99 14.69
CA ILE A 650 -1.46 48.06 13.99
C ILE A 650 -1.16 48.65 12.60
N LYS A 651 0.04 49.19 12.39
CA LYS A 651 0.51 49.63 11.07
C LYS A 651 1.38 48.56 10.44
N LEU A 652 0.98 48.12 9.24
CA LEU A 652 1.85 47.33 8.36
C LEU A 652 2.93 48.26 7.80
N LEU A 653 4.18 48.00 8.14
CA LEU A 653 5.29 48.80 7.65
C LEU A 653 5.43 48.59 6.15
N ASN A 654 5.23 49.66 5.37
CA ASN A 654 5.61 49.63 3.96
C ASN A 654 7.14 49.62 3.89
N SER A 655 7.71 48.82 2.98
CA SER A 655 9.15 48.69 2.78
C SER A 655 9.89 50.02 2.54
N SER A 656 9.18 51.11 2.23
CA SER A 656 9.74 52.46 2.06
C SER A 656 9.89 53.27 3.36
N PHE A 657 9.20 52.93 4.46
CA PHE A 657 9.00 53.86 5.59
C PHE A 657 10.11 53.84 6.66
N GLY A 658 10.93 52.79 6.74
CA GLY A 658 11.88 52.58 7.84
C GLY A 658 13.32 53.08 7.63
N LEU A 659 13.63 53.73 6.50
CA LEU A 659 15.03 53.86 6.04
C LEU A 659 15.59 55.29 5.97
N ASN A 660 14.94 56.26 6.62
CA ASN A 660 15.57 57.57 6.88
C ASN A 660 16.80 57.50 7.81
N LEU A 661 17.22 56.30 8.24
CA LEU A 661 18.43 56.04 9.03
C LEU A 661 19.75 56.11 8.22
N ASN A 662 19.69 56.35 6.90
CA ASN A 662 20.83 56.24 5.98
C ASN A 662 21.58 57.55 5.67
N GLN A 663 21.27 58.67 6.33
CA GLN A 663 22.13 59.87 6.19
C GLN A 663 23.46 59.73 6.96
N ASP A 664 23.59 58.75 7.87
CA ASP A 664 24.78 58.55 8.72
C ASP A 664 25.51 57.20 8.50
N PHE A 665 25.21 56.47 7.42
CA PHE A 665 25.90 55.21 7.04
C PHE A 665 26.88 55.48 5.90
#